data_AF-A0A831YEL0-F1
#
_entry.id   AF-A0A831YEL0-F1
#
_cell.length_a   1.000
_cell.length_b   1.000
_cell.length_c   1.000
_cell.angle_alpha   90.00
_cell.angle_beta   90.00
_cell.angle_gamma   90.00
#
_symmetry.space_group_name_H-M   'P 1'
#
loop_
_entity.id
_entity.type
_entity.pdbx_description
1 polymer ?
#
loop_
_entity_poly.entity_id
_entity_poly.type
_entity_poly.pdbx_seq_one_letter_code
_entity_poly.pdbx_strand_id
1 'polypeptide(L)'
;MSELYERVDVEFLHSVIKTYSSCEGDYSKLAEKIAQFNGGYMLVAKYAGLWLRSNGCKVKNVESAVEEAKKEPKLFLAHYVWQVLLRGSSDLAKRVAVPLLLHAYFGPVPEGMTYVTKAVYHGVWRFLKPEKLKSASLESLREDELEPIAKWLAQKHEDLVEEVLIDLASLSGEEVRKPYRETLGDLIKALDQARDEVLKEGGKILAELDVPEDDRGMENSLLAFVGGRLAAVFKSGEVRHCWKRVALIVGHALAGYHVLPKREQLPEDVAEALGDALKPCAVDAYLTIDGEMPPLSIYVARLMLIRELNILSPLADTETIDDARKTAEELLVRWRRGDITPPEIFYALGLAALAAKGEVDEETVDLLLYATPFAVQRMTHLGMVLPLLAALRPLGEKAPHRYVSLLAAASGLSLLDQGTTLYIYLALQQLEDRLTETGRIWPLVETVHAYSNLVRGYPEHIKSMWKGAANMCRLYDEVRKRCAATTPGVGLSAQRLLDTVARAYVLATALYSDELAQVVQRYCGLGDLIKEAEAVKGLLDTAATHLDELRKIMESDADFAEWVTVRDITGDVGFVIENVRGWFTYLLAHYKLSHAIDEKGELDAEKLEEVAEEFEKVAEMHRKLKGLENYLTARGRALRTRVLAAKSWEELLERAKGFQELWKEAEEHLKLTAEYLATAAHKLGEYLVYLAASDNKEEAVKLLKERRWLLNYRPEVSVNTRLMLRFLGVGEGAKLEEVV
;
A
#
# COMPACT_ATOMS: atom_id res chain seq x y z
N MET A 1 24.70 19.45 -42.92
CA MET A 1 24.13 19.89 -41.64
C MET A 1 24.74 19.07 -40.50
N SER A 2 26.04 19.22 -40.26
CA SER A 2 26.75 18.66 -39.11
C SER A 2 27.57 19.80 -38.51
N GLU A 3 27.62 19.89 -37.19
CA GLU A 3 28.24 20.96 -36.36
C GLU A 3 27.20 21.74 -35.54
N LEU A 4 26.66 21.05 -34.53
CA LEU A 4 26.21 21.63 -33.26
C LEU A 4 26.21 20.49 -32.22
N TYR A 5 27.36 19.83 -32.08
CA TYR A 5 27.67 19.07 -30.87
C TYR A 5 28.22 20.08 -29.88
N GLU A 6 27.54 20.28 -28.74
CA GLU A 6 28.09 21.01 -27.60
C GLU A 6 29.51 20.50 -27.31
N ARG A 7 30.50 21.38 -27.44
CA ARG A 7 31.87 21.07 -27.02
C ARG A 7 31.84 20.93 -25.50
N VAL A 8 32.15 19.75 -24.99
CA VAL A 8 32.31 19.52 -23.54
C VAL A 8 33.35 20.51 -23.01
N ASP A 9 32.96 21.35 -22.05
CA ASP A 9 33.82 22.34 -21.45
C ASP A 9 34.82 21.68 -20.49
N VAL A 10 36.07 21.54 -20.96
CA VAL A 10 37.17 20.95 -20.20
C VAL A 10 37.52 21.78 -18.97
N GLU A 11 37.40 23.12 -19.03
CA GLU A 11 37.67 23.99 -17.88
C GLU A 11 36.62 23.76 -16.78
N PHE A 12 35.35 23.57 -17.18
CA PHE A 12 34.29 23.18 -16.27
C PHE A 12 34.57 21.82 -15.62
N LEU A 13 34.92 20.78 -16.37
CA LEU A 13 35.24 19.46 -15.81
C LEU A 13 36.46 19.49 -14.88
N HIS A 14 37.49 20.27 -15.24
CA HIS A 14 38.63 20.52 -14.37
C HIS A 14 38.19 21.13 -13.02
N SER A 15 37.30 22.12 -13.05
CA SER A 15 36.73 22.75 -11.87
C SER A 15 35.91 21.76 -11.02
N VAL A 16 35.12 20.89 -11.65
CA VAL A 16 34.37 19.83 -10.96
C VAL A 16 35.33 18.88 -10.22
N ILE A 17 36.37 18.37 -10.89
CA ILE A 17 37.37 17.47 -10.27
C ILE A 17 38.03 18.15 -9.07
N LYS A 18 38.45 19.42 -9.23
CA LYS A 18 39.08 20.19 -8.15
C LYS A 18 38.15 20.37 -6.95
N THR A 19 36.88 20.68 -7.21
CA THR A 19 35.87 20.90 -6.17
C THR A 19 35.65 19.64 -5.34
N TYR A 20 35.42 18.49 -5.98
CA TYR A 20 35.15 17.23 -5.28
C TYR A 20 36.40 16.59 -4.68
N SER A 21 37.58 16.83 -5.24
CA SER A 21 38.85 16.35 -4.65
C SER A 21 39.26 17.16 -3.42
N SER A 22 38.97 18.46 -3.39
CA SER A 22 39.57 19.41 -2.42
C SER A 22 41.10 19.38 -2.42
N CYS A 23 41.68 18.95 -3.52
CA CYS A 23 43.12 18.90 -3.73
C CYS A 23 43.56 20.14 -4.50
N GLU A 24 44.75 20.65 -4.16
CA GLU A 24 45.43 21.63 -5.00
C GLU A 24 46.16 20.89 -6.13
N GLY A 25 45.91 21.31 -7.37
CA GLY A 25 46.51 20.68 -8.55
C GLY A 25 45.89 21.16 -9.86
N ASP A 26 46.58 20.88 -10.96
CA ASP A 26 46.07 21.05 -12.32
C ASP A 26 45.61 19.68 -12.84
N TYR A 27 44.29 19.56 -13.05
CA TYR A 27 43.65 18.34 -13.57
C TYR A 27 43.21 18.48 -15.02
N SER A 28 43.69 19.48 -15.76
CA SER A 28 43.22 19.78 -17.12
C SER A 28 43.40 18.58 -18.06
N LYS A 29 44.53 17.87 -17.96
CA LYS A 29 44.76 16.64 -18.74
C LYS A 29 43.81 15.49 -18.39
N LEU A 30 43.48 15.35 -17.10
CA LEU A 30 42.52 14.35 -16.64
C LEU A 30 41.12 14.71 -17.15
N ALA A 31 40.75 16.00 -17.09
CA ALA A 31 39.51 16.53 -17.63
C ALA A 31 39.39 16.33 -19.14
N GLU A 32 40.47 16.53 -19.90
CA GLU A 32 40.53 16.25 -21.35
C GLU A 32 40.25 14.78 -21.66
N LYS A 33 40.80 13.84 -20.87
CA LYS A 33 40.53 12.41 -21.03
C LYS A 33 39.08 12.07 -20.70
N ILE A 34 38.55 12.62 -19.61
CA ILE A 34 37.17 12.39 -19.17
C ILE A 34 36.16 12.96 -20.17
N ALA A 35 36.46 14.10 -20.82
CA ALA A 35 35.62 14.70 -21.85
C ALA A 35 35.39 13.79 -23.07
N GLN A 36 36.20 12.74 -23.25
CA GLN A 36 36.08 11.77 -24.34
C GLN A 36 35.12 10.61 -24.03
N PHE A 37 34.51 10.55 -22.84
CA PHE A 37 33.57 9.49 -22.48
C PHE A 37 32.27 9.56 -23.28
N ASN A 38 31.66 8.40 -23.52
CA ASN A 38 30.39 8.25 -24.23
C ASN A 38 29.19 8.66 -23.34
N GLY A 39 29.14 9.94 -22.93
CA GLY A 39 28.19 10.44 -21.93
C GLY A 39 28.67 10.23 -20.49
N GLY A 40 27.91 10.73 -19.52
CA GLY A 40 28.23 10.58 -18.08
C GLY A 40 29.53 11.27 -17.60
N TYR A 41 30.20 12.05 -18.46
CA TYR A 41 31.50 12.65 -18.19
C TYR A 41 31.52 13.59 -16.97
N MET A 42 30.42 14.30 -16.68
CA MET A 42 30.31 15.12 -15.45
C MET A 42 30.33 14.25 -14.18
N LEU A 43 29.64 13.11 -14.22
CA LEU A 43 29.59 12.18 -13.09
C LEU A 43 30.94 11.49 -12.92
N VAL A 44 31.58 11.09 -14.02
CA VAL A 44 32.96 10.58 -14.02
C VAL A 44 33.93 11.61 -13.43
N ALA A 45 33.81 12.90 -13.79
CA ALA A 45 34.63 13.98 -13.21
C ALA A 45 34.41 14.14 -11.70
N LYS A 46 33.15 14.10 -11.24
CA LYS A 46 32.81 14.11 -9.81
C LYS A 46 33.48 12.94 -9.08
N TYR A 47 33.30 11.71 -9.57
CA TYR A 47 33.84 10.50 -8.94
C TYR A 47 35.37 10.40 -9.05
N ALA A 48 35.98 10.92 -10.11
CA ALA A 48 37.42 11.12 -10.21
C ALA A 48 37.92 12.07 -9.12
N GLY A 49 37.21 13.18 -8.87
CA GLY A 49 37.49 14.09 -7.76
C GLY A 49 37.40 13.38 -6.40
N LEU A 50 36.32 12.63 -6.14
CA LEU A 50 36.15 11.86 -4.90
C LEU A 50 37.26 10.81 -4.71
N TRP A 51 37.69 10.16 -5.80
CA TRP A 51 38.81 9.22 -5.77
C TRP A 51 40.13 9.92 -5.43
N LEU A 52 40.41 11.08 -6.03
CA LEU A 52 41.58 11.88 -5.66
C LEU A 52 41.57 12.23 -4.16
N ARG A 53 40.41 12.65 -3.63
CA ARG A 53 40.27 12.92 -2.19
C ARG A 53 40.63 11.70 -1.36
N SER A 54 40.14 10.51 -1.72
CA SER A 54 40.33 9.29 -0.93
C SER A 54 41.75 8.73 -1.03
N ASN A 55 42.47 8.97 -2.12
CA ASN A 55 43.80 8.41 -2.37
C ASN A 55 44.98 9.38 -2.08
N GLY A 56 44.70 10.55 -1.51
CA GLY A 56 45.70 11.58 -1.19
C GLY A 56 46.18 12.36 -2.43
N CYS A 57 45.26 12.74 -3.31
CA CYS A 57 45.47 13.57 -4.49
C CYS A 57 46.39 12.95 -5.56
N LYS A 58 46.48 11.61 -5.62
CA LYS A 58 47.35 10.88 -6.55
C LYS A 58 46.65 10.66 -7.90
N VAL A 59 46.98 11.50 -8.86
CA VAL A 59 46.37 11.53 -10.21
C VAL A 59 46.59 10.25 -11.01
N LYS A 60 47.78 9.66 -10.93
CA LYS A 60 48.18 8.52 -11.77
C LYS A 60 47.21 7.33 -11.68
N ASN A 61 46.67 7.04 -10.50
CA ASN A 61 45.74 5.92 -10.30
C ASN A 61 44.38 6.21 -10.95
N VAL A 62 43.92 7.46 -10.88
CA VAL A 62 42.65 7.89 -11.49
C VAL A 62 42.78 7.93 -13.01
N GLU A 63 43.90 8.41 -13.55
CA GLU A 63 44.18 8.37 -14.99
C GLU A 63 44.20 6.95 -15.54
N SER A 64 44.82 5.99 -14.84
CA SER A 64 44.80 4.57 -15.24
C SER A 64 43.38 4.04 -15.34
N ALA A 65 42.53 4.33 -14.35
CA ALA A 65 41.13 3.89 -14.36
C ALA A 65 40.31 4.56 -15.48
N VAL A 66 40.58 5.83 -15.79
CA VAL A 66 39.96 6.54 -16.93
C VAL A 66 40.34 5.88 -18.26
N GLU A 67 41.60 5.44 -18.41
CA GLU A 67 42.07 4.73 -19.60
C GLU A 67 41.50 3.31 -19.69
N GLU A 68 41.50 2.56 -18.58
CA GLU A 68 40.95 1.20 -18.48
C GLU A 68 39.44 1.14 -18.74
N ALA A 69 38.72 2.21 -18.39
CA ALA A 69 37.30 2.34 -18.66
C ALA A 69 36.96 2.46 -20.16
N LYS A 70 37.95 2.65 -21.05
CA LYS A 70 37.75 2.68 -22.52
C LYS A 70 36.61 3.60 -22.97
N LYS A 71 36.47 4.77 -22.34
CA LYS A 71 35.41 5.78 -22.59
C LYS A 71 34.00 5.37 -22.15
N GLU A 72 33.86 4.25 -21.44
CA GLU A 72 32.60 3.79 -20.87
C GLU A 72 32.45 4.26 -19.41
N PRO A 73 31.49 5.16 -19.11
CA PRO A 73 31.38 5.76 -17.77
C PRO A 73 31.03 4.73 -16.69
N LYS A 74 30.23 3.71 -17.04
CA LYS A 74 29.88 2.62 -16.13
C LYS A 74 31.10 1.79 -15.69
N LEU A 75 32.05 1.53 -16.60
CA LEU A 75 33.28 0.84 -16.25
C LEU A 75 34.12 1.66 -15.28
N PHE A 76 34.25 2.97 -15.50
CA PHE A 76 34.97 3.84 -14.56
C PHE A 76 34.34 3.82 -13.16
N LEU A 77 33.01 3.91 -13.08
CA LEU A 77 32.28 3.85 -11.81
C LEU A 77 32.42 2.47 -11.13
N ALA A 78 32.46 1.38 -11.90
CA ALA A 78 32.74 0.05 -11.36
C ALA A 78 34.17 -0.05 -10.81
N HIS A 79 35.15 0.56 -11.49
CA HIS A 79 36.51 0.71 -10.95
C HIS A 79 36.54 1.56 -9.68
N TYR A 80 35.69 2.60 -9.57
CA TYR A 80 35.56 3.36 -8.33
C TYR A 80 35.04 2.49 -7.17
N VAL A 81 33.98 1.69 -7.40
CA VAL A 81 33.48 0.73 -6.39
C VAL A 81 34.60 -0.21 -5.95
N TRP A 82 35.32 -0.80 -6.91
CA TRP A 82 36.40 -1.72 -6.58
C TRP A 82 37.58 -1.05 -5.86
N GLN A 83 38.12 0.04 -6.40
CA GLN A 83 39.39 0.62 -5.95
C GLN A 83 39.23 1.60 -4.79
N VAL A 84 38.11 2.31 -4.71
CA VAL A 84 37.86 3.32 -3.67
C VAL A 84 37.05 2.73 -2.54
N LEU A 85 35.86 2.20 -2.83
CA LEU A 85 34.96 1.67 -1.80
C LEU A 85 35.53 0.39 -1.19
N LEU A 86 35.99 -0.55 -2.02
CA LEU A 86 36.53 -1.84 -1.59
C LEU A 86 38.06 -1.87 -1.49
N ARG A 87 38.74 -0.74 -1.73
CA ARG A 87 40.20 -0.57 -1.61
C ARG A 87 41.01 -1.59 -2.42
N GLY A 88 40.46 -2.09 -3.53
CA GLY A 88 41.07 -3.13 -4.35
C GLY A 88 41.25 -4.47 -3.61
N SER A 89 40.53 -4.69 -2.51
CA SER A 89 40.71 -5.84 -1.63
C SER A 89 39.67 -6.92 -1.90
N SER A 90 40.13 -8.08 -2.35
CA SER A 90 39.29 -9.27 -2.53
C SER A 90 38.68 -9.76 -1.21
N ASP A 91 39.29 -9.46 -0.05
CA ASP A 91 38.75 -9.80 1.27
C ASP A 91 37.54 -8.93 1.64
N LEU A 92 37.69 -7.60 1.57
CA LEU A 92 36.56 -6.65 1.68
C LEU A 92 35.42 -7.01 0.71
N ALA A 93 35.73 -7.30 -0.56
CA ALA A 93 34.72 -7.69 -1.54
C ALA A 93 33.93 -8.94 -1.10
N LYS A 94 34.59 -9.98 -0.56
CA LYS A 94 33.90 -11.14 0.00
C LYS A 94 33.06 -10.80 1.23
N ARG A 95 33.54 -9.92 2.11
CA ARG A 95 32.79 -9.48 3.30
C ARG A 95 31.49 -8.79 2.92
N VAL A 96 31.52 -7.88 1.96
CA VAL A 96 30.37 -7.03 1.60
C VAL A 96 29.63 -7.48 0.34
N ALA A 97 29.94 -8.66 -0.21
CA ALA A 97 29.28 -9.17 -1.42
C ALA A 97 27.76 -9.26 -1.27
N VAL A 98 27.24 -9.81 -0.15
CA VAL A 98 25.79 -9.83 0.09
C VAL A 98 25.20 -8.43 0.30
N PRO A 99 25.79 -7.53 1.13
CA PRO A 99 25.36 -6.14 1.20
C PRO A 99 25.28 -5.42 -0.15
N LEU A 100 26.26 -5.63 -1.05
CA LEU A 100 26.24 -5.08 -2.41
C LEU A 100 25.10 -5.67 -3.26
N LEU A 101 24.85 -6.98 -3.16
CA LEU A 101 23.70 -7.61 -3.83
C LEU A 101 22.38 -7.06 -3.30
N LEU A 102 22.26 -6.85 -1.99
CA LEU A 102 21.07 -6.24 -1.38
C LEU A 102 20.84 -4.82 -1.91
N HIS A 103 21.89 -4.01 -2.01
CA HIS A 103 21.77 -2.66 -2.57
C HIS A 103 21.34 -2.70 -4.02
N ALA A 104 21.99 -3.54 -4.83
CA ALA A 104 21.65 -3.67 -6.25
C ALA A 104 20.18 -4.07 -6.49
N TYR A 105 19.61 -4.93 -5.63
CA TYR A 105 18.21 -5.37 -5.73
C TYR A 105 17.21 -4.37 -5.16
N PHE A 106 17.48 -3.82 -3.98
CA PHE A 106 16.48 -3.11 -3.18
C PHE A 106 16.78 -1.61 -3.01
N GLY A 107 17.91 -1.12 -3.52
CA GLY A 107 18.41 0.23 -3.24
C GLY A 107 19.01 0.34 -1.83
N PRO A 108 18.94 1.52 -1.18
CA PRO A 108 19.64 1.77 0.07
C PRO A 108 19.45 0.70 1.16
N VAL A 109 20.54 0.32 1.83
CA VAL A 109 20.58 -0.74 2.84
C VAL A 109 20.93 -0.15 4.21
N PRO A 110 20.10 -0.34 5.26
CA PRO A 110 20.43 0.09 6.63
C PRO A 110 21.78 -0.46 7.10
N GLU A 111 22.55 0.34 7.82
CA GLU A 111 23.91 -0.03 8.24
C GLU A 111 23.94 -1.37 9.01
N GLY A 112 22.97 -1.60 9.90
CA GLY A 112 22.84 -2.84 10.66
C GLY A 112 22.69 -4.07 9.76
N MET A 113 21.99 -3.94 8.63
CA MET A 113 21.83 -5.03 7.64
C MET A 113 23.17 -5.39 6.98
N THR A 114 24.06 -4.41 6.75
CA THR A 114 25.41 -4.67 6.24
C THR A 114 26.19 -5.57 7.20
N TYR A 115 26.14 -5.28 8.50
CA TYR A 115 26.91 -6.03 9.50
C TYR A 115 26.39 -7.44 9.76
N VAL A 116 25.07 -7.67 9.68
CA VAL A 116 24.51 -9.01 9.92
C VAL A 116 24.65 -9.93 8.72
N THR A 117 24.76 -9.39 7.51
CA THR A 117 24.87 -10.16 6.26
C THR A 117 26.30 -10.33 5.76
N LYS A 118 27.30 -9.75 6.45
CA LYS A 118 28.70 -9.87 6.06
C LYS A 118 29.22 -11.31 6.11
N ALA A 119 30.22 -11.60 5.28
CA ALA A 119 31.04 -12.81 5.42
C ALA A 119 32.15 -12.60 6.46
N VAL A 120 32.54 -13.68 7.14
CA VAL A 120 33.66 -13.74 8.09
C VAL A 120 34.64 -14.85 7.71
N TYR A 121 35.93 -14.64 8.00
CA TYR A 121 36.97 -15.63 7.71
C TYR A 121 37.39 -16.37 8.98
N HIS A 122 37.15 -17.69 9.02
CA HIS A 122 37.62 -18.59 10.08
C HIS A 122 38.32 -19.80 9.45
N GLY A 123 39.43 -19.56 8.73
CA GLY A 123 40.11 -20.55 7.89
C GLY A 123 39.41 -20.83 6.55
N VAL A 124 38.09 -20.68 6.51
CA VAL A 124 37.26 -20.64 5.29
C VAL A 124 36.28 -19.47 5.41
N TRP A 125 35.97 -18.83 4.28
CA TRP A 125 34.95 -17.78 4.18
C TRP A 125 33.56 -18.36 4.45
N ARG A 126 32.82 -17.76 5.39
CA ARG A 126 31.46 -18.19 5.75
C ARG A 126 30.61 -16.98 6.14
N PHE A 127 29.32 -17.03 5.87
CA PHE A 127 28.39 -16.03 6.40
C PHE A 127 28.07 -16.27 7.87
N LEU A 128 27.80 -15.19 8.61
CA LEU A 128 27.31 -15.28 9.98
C LEU A 128 26.00 -16.06 9.99
N LYS A 129 25.95 -17.13 10.78
CA LYS A 129 24.74 -17.93 10.96
C LYS A 129 23.86 -17.33 12.06
N PRO A 130 22.52 -17.45 11.97
CA PRO A 130 21.59 -16.92 12.97
C PRO A 130 21.98 -17.26 14.42
N GLU A 131 22.53 -18.45 14.70
CA GLU A 131 22.90 -18.87 16.05
C GLU A 131 23.98 -17.97 16.68
N LYS A 132 24.91 -17.45 15.88
CA LYS A 132 25.98 -16.55 16.34
C LYS A 132 25.50 -15.12 16.58
N LEU A 133 24.32 -14.75 16.05
CA LEU A 133 23.77 -13.41 16.14
C LEU A 133 22.83 -13.20 17.33
N LYS A 134 22.36 -14.29 17.97
CA LYS A 134 21.35 -14.25 19.05
C LYS A 134 21.72 -13.35 20.23
N SER A 135 23.01 -13.16 20.50
CA SER A 135 23.55 -12.36 21.60
C SER A 135 24.48 -11.24 21.14
N ALA A 136 24.52 -10.95 19.84
CA ALA A 136 25.40 -9.92 19.29
C ALA A 136 24.69 -8.56 19.36
N SER A 137 25.37 -7.55 19.92
CA SER A 137 24.96 -6.16 19.78
C SER A 137 25.44 -5.61 18.45
N LEU A 138 24.84 -4.51 17.98
CA LEU A 138 25.34 -3.84 16.78
C LEU A 138 26.82 -3.43 16.95
N GLU A 139 27.16 -2.91 18.13
CA GLU A 139 28.51 -2.47 18.46
C GLU A 139 29.54 -3.61 18.37
N SER A 140 29.18 -4.84 18.73
CA SER A 140 30.09 -5.99 18.62
C SER A 140 30.23 -6.53 17.19
N LEU A 141 29.27 -6.22 16.31
CA LEU A 141 29.31 -6.57 14.89
C LEU A 141 30.00 -5.51 14.03
N ARG A 142 30.11 -4.28 14.54
CA ARG A 142 30.77 -3.18 13.85
C ARG A 142 32.25 -3.48 13.63
N GLU A 143 32.71 -3.10 12.45
CA GLU A 143 34.11 -3.14 12.06
C GLU A 143 34.43 -1.79 11.41
N ASP A 144 35.44 -1.09 11.93
CA ASP A 144 35.86 0.23 11.44
C ASP A 144 36.16 0.23 9.93
N GLU A 145 36.66 -0.90 9.42
CA GLU A 145 36.93 -1.09 7.99
C GLU A 145 35.66 -1.10 7.13
N LEU A 146 34.52 -1.53 7.69
CA LEU A 146 33.24 -1.65 7.00
C LEU A 146 32.33 -0.44 7.20
N GLU A 147 32.54 0.38 8.24
CA GLU A 147 31.69 1.55 8.52
C GLU A 147 31.56 2.52 7.34
N PRO A 148 32.64 2.91 6.62
CA PRO A 148 32.49 3.77 5.44
C PRO A 148 31.67 3.10 4.33
N ILE A 149 31.75 1.77 4.21
CA ILE A 149 31.01 1.01 3.20
C ILE A 149 29.53 0.92 3.58
N ALA A 150 29.23 0.62 4.85
CA ALA A 150 27.86 0.57 5.35
C ALA A 150 27.15 1.92 5.17
N LYS A 151 27.83 3.03 5.48
CA LYS A 151 27.30 4.38 5.24
C LYS A 151 27.10 4.71 3.77
N TRP A 152 27.97 4.21 2.89
CA TRP A 152 27.82 4.37 1.45
C TRP A 152 26.60 3.59 0.94
N LEU A 153 26.44 2.33 1.36
CA LEU A 153 25.29 1.49 0.99
C LEU A 153 23.95 1.99 1.56
N ALA A 154 23.97 2.77 2.63
CA ALA A 154 22.77 3.41 3.17
C ALA A 154 22.29 4.62 2.36
N GLN A 155 22.98 5.01 1.29
CA GLN A 155 22.62 6.16 0.47
C GLN A 155 22.12 5.73 -0.91
N LYS A 156 21.14 6.47 -1.44
CA LYS A 156 20.82 6.38 -2.86
C LYS A 156 21.84 7.17 -3.66
N HIS A 157 22.43 6.56 -4.67
CA HIS A 157 23.39 7.20 -5.57
C HIS A 157 22.73 7.67 -6.86
N GLU A 158 23.50 8.37 -7.69
CA GLU A 158 23.06 8.77 -9.03
C GLU A 158 22.72 7.54 -9.89
N ASP A 159 21.73 7.68 -10.78
CA ASP A 159 21.16 6.57 -11.57
C ASP A 159 22.23 5.70 -12.24
N LEU A 160 23.29 6.29 -12.80
CA LEU A 160 24.36 5.54 -13.46
C LEU A 160 25.19 4.66 -12.49
N VAL A 161 25.32 5.07 -11.22
CA VAL A 161 25.99 4.30 -10.17
C VAL A 161 25.11 3.14 -9.74
N GLU A 162 23.81 3.38 -9.58
CA GLU A 162 22.83 2.33 -9.26
C GLU A 162 22.76 1.29 -10.40
N GLU A 163 22.76 1.74 -11.66
CA GLU A 163 22.85 0.84 -12.83
C GLU A 163 24.13 0.00 -12.83
N VAL A 164 25.26 0.55 -12.38
CA VAL A 164 26.51 -0.22 -12.25
C VAL A 164 26.38 -1.30 -11.18
N LEU A 165 25.72 -1.04 -10.05
CA LEU A 165 25.48 -2.06 -9.03
C LEU A 165 24.58 -3.18 -9.57
N ILE A 166 23.53 -2.84 -10.31
CA ILE A 166 22.63 -3.76 -11.01
C ILE A 166 23.40 -4.65 -12.01
N ASP A 167 24.27 -4.05 -12.82
CA ASP A 167 25.12 -4.77 -13.78
C ASP A 167 26.11 -5.71 -13.07
N LEU A 168 26.78 -5.22 -12.02
CA LEU A 168 27.72 -6.00 -11.21
C LEU A 168 27.04 -7.18 -10.50
N ALA A 169 25.77 -7.04 -10.12
CA ALA A 169 24.93 -8.08 -9.52
C ALA A 169 24.31 -9.04 -10.55
N SER A 170 24.55 -8.84 -11.85
CA SER A 170 24.00 -9.63 -12.96
C SER A 170 22.49 -9.51 -13.16
N LEU A 171 21.89 -8.38 -12.77
CA LEU A 171 20.43 -8.18 -12.89
C LEU A 171 20.01 -7.72 -14.28
N SER A 172 20.91 -7.06 -15.01
CA SER A 172 20.77 -6.71 -16.44
C SER A 172 21.09 -7.88 -17.38
N GLY A 173 21.43 -9.06 -16.86
CA GLY A 173 21.88 -10.23 -17.61
C GLY A 173 23.41 -10.37 -17.75
N GLU A 174 23.87 -11.60 -17.95
CA GLU A 174 25.30 -11.95 -17.95
C GLU A 174 26.08 -11.35 -19.14
N GLU A 175 25.42 -11.06 -20.27
CA GLU A 175 26.07 -10.40 -21.42
C GLU A 175 26.48 -8.96 -21.10
N VAL A 176 25.60 -8.20 -20.41
CA VAL A 176 25.90 -6.84 -19.95
C VAL A 176 27.03 -6.86 -18.92
N ARG A 177 27.13 -7.94 -18.12
CA ARG A 177 28.14 -8.10 -17.07
C ARG A 177 29.54 -8.47 -17.58
N LYS A 178 29.66 -8.92 -18.83
CA LYS A 178 30.90 -9.45 -19.41
C LYS A 178 32.11 -8.49 -19.35
N PRO A 179 31.98 -7.19 -19.68
CA PRO A 179 33.11 -6.26 -19.61
C PRO A 179 33.67 -6.12 -18.18
N TYR A 180 32.80 -6.15 -17.17
CA TYR A 180 33.22 -6.08 -15.77
C TYR A 180 33.92 -7.36 -15.31
N ARG A 181 33.58 -8.54 -15.86
CA ARG A 181 34.28 -9.79 -15.55
C ARG A 181 35.73 -9.78 -16.03
N GLU A 182 35.99 -9.14 -17.17
CA GLU A 182 37.34 -9.03 -17.74
C GLU A 182 38.23 -8.09 -16.92
N THR A 183 37.66 -7.01 -16.36
CA THR A 183 38.42 -5.97 -15.64
C THR A 183 38.39 -6.10 -14.11
N LEU A 184 37.30 -6.64 -13.55
CA LEU A 184 37.03 -6.73 -12.11
C LEU A 184 36.77 -8.18 -11.66
N GLY A 185 37.51 -9.14 -12.24
CA GLY A 185 37.28 -10.58 -12.07
C GLY A 185 37.18 -11.05 -10.61
N ASP A 186 37.98 -10.49 -9.71
CA ASP A 186 37.95 -10.82 -8.28
C ASP A 186 36.66 -10.36 -7.59
N LEU A 187 36.15 -9.17 -7.92
CA LEU A 187 34.88 -8.66 -7.41
C LEU A 187 33.72 -9.51 -7.93
N ILE A 188 33.70 -9.79 -9.24
CA ILE A 188 32.66 -10.62 -9.86
C ILE A 188 32.64 -12.02 -9.23
N LYS A 189 33.81 -12.62 -9.00
CA LYS A 189 33.93 -13.91 -8.32
C LYS A 189 33.39 -13.89 -6.89
N ALA A 190 33.64 -12.82 -6.13
CA ALA A 190 33.10 -12.67 -4.78
C ALA A 190 31.57 -12.55 -4.78
N LEU A 191 31.01 -11.77 -5.72
CA LEU A 191 29.57 -11.62 -5.90
C LEU A 191 28.90 -12.93 -6.33
N ASP A 192 29.52 -13.68 -7.25
CA ASP A 192 29.00 -14.98 -7.70
C ASP A 192 28.96 -16.01 -6.57
N GLN A 193 30.05 -16.10 -5.79
CA GLN A 193 30.09 -16.96 -4.61
C GLN A 193 29.02 -16.60 -3.57
N ALA A 194 28.82 -15.30 -3.33
CA ALA A 194 27.77 -14.84 -2.42
C ALA A 194 26.36 -15.15 -2.93
N ARG A 195 26.11 -14.94 -4.22
CA ARG A 195 24.85 -15.27 -4.89
C ARG A 195 24.53 -16.76 -4.75
N ASP A 196 25.48 -17.64 -5.04
CA ASP A 196 25.28 -19.08 -4.96
C ASP A 196 24.97 -19.54 -3.53
N GLU A 197 25.65 -19.00 -2.53
CA GLU A 197 25.39 -19.31 -1.12
C GLU A 197 24.05 -18.75 -0.62
N VAL A 198 23.66 -17.55 -1.05
CA VAL A 198 22.34 -16.96 -0.73
C VAL A 198 21.22 -17.80 -1.36
N LEU A 199 21.33 -18.19 -2.63
CA LEU A 199 20.32 -19.04 -3.29
C LEU A 199 20.21 -20.40 -2.61
N LYS A 200 21.35 -20.97 -2.18
CA LYS A 200 21.37 -22.24 -1.47
C LYS A 200 20.75 -22.15 -0.08
N GLU A 201 21.14 -21.16 0.73
CA GLU A 201 20.63 -20.99 2.10
C GLU A 201 19.18 -20.51 2.09
N GLY A 202 18.88 -19.46 1.32
CA GLY A 202 17.54 -18.91 1.15
C GLY A 202 16.58 -19.91 0.52
N GLY A 203 16.99 -20.61 -0.53
CA GLY A 203 16.20 -21.67 -1.15
C GLY A 203 15.89 -22.82 -0.19
N LYS A 204 16.84 -23.22 0.67
CA LYS A 204 16.59 -24.22 1.71
C LYS A 204 15.55 -23.72 2.73
N ILE A 205 15.73 -22.49 3.20
CA ILE A 205 14.79 -21.85 4.14
C ILE A 205 13.38 -21.79 3.53
N LEU A 206 13.25 -21.35 2.28
CA LEU A 206 11.96 -21.24 1.59
C LEU A 206 11.34 -22.62 1.34
N ALA A 207 12.15 -23.64 1.10
CA ALA A 207 11.69 -25.03 0.99
C ALA A 207 11.11 -25.56 2.30
N GLU A 208 11.73 -25.23 3.44
CA GLU A 208 11.21 -25.57 4.78
C GLU A 208 9.86 -24.88 5.07
N LEU A 209 9.49 -23.86 4.30
CA LEU A 209 8.24 -23.10 4.40
C LEU A 209 7.26 -23.43 3.27
N ASP A 210 7.44 -24.56 2.59
CA ASP A 210 6.60 -25.04 1.49
C ASP A 210 6.41 -24.06 0.32
N VAL A 211 7.38 -23.15 0.11
CA VAL A 211 7.37 -22.24 -1.05
C VAL A 211 7.78 -23.03 -2.31
N PRO A 212 7.01 -22.97 -3.42
CA PRO A 212 7.35 -23.65 -4.67
C PRO A 212 8.71 -23.22 -5.24
N GLU A 213 9.42 -24.11 -5.93
CA GLU A 213 10.75 -23.81 -6.49
C GLU A 213 10.76 -22.60 -7.42
N ASP A 214 9.72 -22.44 -8.24
CA ASP A 214 9.56 -21.31 -9.16
C ASP A 214 9.48 -19.96 -8.43
N ASP A 215 9.03 -19.97 -7.18
CA ASP A 215 8.92 -18.79 -6.32
C ASP A 215 10.16 -18.56 -5.44
N ARG A 216 11.20 -19.42 -5.52
CA ARG A 216 12.44 -19.31 -4.71
C ARG A 216 13.51 -18.44 -5.34
N GLY A 217 13.15 -17.57 -6.28
CA GLY A 217 14.07 -16.67 -6.99
C GLY A 217 14.97 -15.83 -6.09
N MET A 218 15.93 -15.12 -6.69
CA MET A 218 16.97 -14.40 -5.96
C MET A 218 16.42 -13.39 -4.94
N GLU A 219 15.35 -12.66 -5.28
CA GLU A 219 14.68 -11.72 -4.38
C GLU A 219 14.22 -12.42 -3.09
N ASN A 220 13.41 -13.48 -3.21
CA ASN A 220 12.90 -14.22 -2.05
C ASN A 220 14.02 -14.91 -1.27
N SER A 221 15.07 -15.39 -1.94
CA SER A 221 16.24 -15.98 -1.31
C SER A 221 17.04 -14.96 -0.48
N LEU A 222 17.24 -13.75 -1.00
CA LEU A 222 17.86 -12.63 -0.26
C LEU A 222 17.03 -12.25 0.95
N LEU A 223 15.71 -12.09 0.77
CA LEU A 223 14.80 -11.77 1.87
C LEU A 223 14.85 -12.86 2.95
N ALA A 224 14.79 -14.14 2.57
CA ALA A 224 14.90 -15.26 3.51
C ALA A 224 16.22 -15.26 4.28
N PHE A 225 17.32 -15.01 3.57
CA PHE A 225 18.66 -14.91 4.14
C PHE A 225 18.77 -13.77 5.16
N VAL A 226 18.20 -12.60 4.86
CA VAL A 226 18.18 -11.42 5.76
C VAL A 226 17.25 -11.65 6.95
N GLY A 227 16.01 -12.09 6.70
CA GLY A 227 15.00 -12.26 7.75
C GLY A 227 15.41 -13.26 8.83
N GLY A 228 16.04 -14.39 8.46
CA GLY A 228 16.57 -15.35 9.44
C GLY A 228 17.64 -14.75 10.37
N ARG A 229 18.44 -13.80 9.86
CA ARG A 229 19.47 -13.09 10.66
C ARG A 229 18.85 -12.02 11.54
N LEU A 230 17.91 -11.24 11.02
CA LEU A 230 17.17 -10.24 11.80
C LEU A 230 16.38 -10.90 12.93
N ALA A 231 15.69 -12.00 12.66
CA ALA A 231 14.98 -12.76 13.69
C ALA A 231 15.92 -13.27 14.80
N ALA A 232 17.20 -13.53 14.51
CA ALA A 232 18.17 -13.85 15.54
C ALA A 232 18.62 -12.61 16.33
N VAL A 233 18.94 -11.51 15.65
CA VAL A 233 19.36 -10.25 16.31
C VAL A 233 18.24 -9.68 17.20
N PHE A 234 16.98 -9.84 16.80
CA PHE A 234 15.85 -9.31 17.54
C PHE A 234 15.59 -10.08 18.86
N LYS A 235 16.25 -11.23 19.05
CA LYS A 235 16.28 -11.93 20.34
C LYS A 235 17.24 -11.29 21.35
N SER A 236 18.16 -10.44 20.89
CA SER A 236 19.10 -9.74 21.78
C SER A 236 18.34 -8.75 22.66
N GLY A 237 18.79 -8.57 23.92
CA GLY A 237 18.11 -7.66 24.86
C GLY A 237 18.02 -6.22 24.34
N GLU A 238 19.04 -5.74 23.65
CA GLU A 238 19.09 -4.38 23.08
C GLU A 238 17.94 -4.11 22.09
N VAL A 239 17.65 -5.07 21.21
CA VAL A 239 16.56 -4.94 20.21
C VAL A 239 15.22 -5.41 20.77
N ARG A 240 15.21 -6.39 21.68
CA ARG A 240 13.98 -6.92 22.28
C ARG A 240 13.20 -5.84 23.04
N HIS A 241 13.89 -4.95 23.74
CA HIS A 241 13.26 -3.80 24.40
C HIS A 241 12.70 -2.74 23.43
N CYS A 242 13.03 -2.83 22.12
CA CYS A 242 12.49 -1.95 21.09
C CYS A 242 11.13 -2.39 20.53
N TRP A 243 10.44 -3.37 21.13
CA TRP A 243 9.22 -3.95 20.53
C TRP A 243 8.13 -2.90 20.18
N LYS A 244 7.97 -1.85 20.99
CA LYS A 244 7.05 -0.73 20.69
C LYS A 244 7.42 -0.03 19.39
N ARG A 245 8.71 0.26 19.21
CA ARG A 245 9.27 0.85 17.98
C ARG A 245 9.09 -0.09 16.79
N VAL A 246 9.31 -1.40 16.97
CA VAL A 246 9.12 -2.41 15.91
C VAL A 246 7.66 -2.51 15.49
N ALA A 247 6.73 -2.52 16.44
CA ALA A 247 5.29 -2.52 16.14
C ALA A 247 4.90 -1.27 15.33
N LEU A 248 5.39 -0.08 15.69
CA LEU A 248 5.15 1.14 14.90
C LEU A 248 5.65 1.00 13.46
N ILE A 249 6.90 0.53 13.28
CA ILE A 249 7.53 0.33 11.96
C ILE A 249 6.72 -0.66 11.12
N VAL A 250 6.41 -1.83 11.68
CA VAL A 250 5.67 -2.89 10.98
C VAL A 250 4.26 -2.42 10.62
N GLY A 251 3.57 -1.75 11.53
CA GLY A 251 2.25 -1.19 11.29
C GLY A 251 2.22 -0.22 10.11
N HIS A 252 3.19 0.69 10.04
CA HIS A 252 3.35 1.61 8.91
C HIS A 252 3.70 0.86 7.61
N ALA A 253 4.60 -0.12 7.67
CA ALA A 253 4.98 -0.93 6.52
C ALA A 253 3.80 -1.71 5.93
N LEU A 254 2.97 -2.32 6.79
CA LEU A 254 1.74 -3.01 6.42
C LEU A 254 0.71 -2.06 5.82
N ALA A 255 0.58 -0.85 6.36
CA ALA A 255 -0.33 0.17 5.85
C ALA A 255 0.15 0.83 4.53
N GLY A 256 1.41 0.61 4.14
CA GLY A 256 2.01 1.19 2.94
C GLY A 256 2.67 2.57 3.14
N TYR A 257 2.81 3.01 4.38
CA TYR A 257 3.49 4.26 4.74
C TYR A 257 4.95 3.97 5.06
N HIS A 258 5.87 4.55 4.29
CA HIS A 258 7.31 4.29 4.42
C HIS A 258 8.04 5.33 5.29
N VAL A 259 7.46 6.52 5.47
CA VAL A 259 7.99 7.55 6.35
C VAL A 259 7.36 7.41 7.73
N LEU A 260 8.19 7.32 8.78
CA LEU A 260 7.72 7.23 10.15
C LEU A 260 7.42 8.62 10.72
N PRO A 261 6.38 8.76 11.55
CA PRO A 261 6.04 10.04 12.15
C PRO A 261 7.13 10.48 13.14
N LYS A 262 7.45 11.78 13.11
CA LYS A 262 8.35 12.43 14.09
C LYS A 262 7.53 13.08 15.19
N ARG A 263 8.02 13.02 16.43
CA ARG A 263 7.32 13.55 17.60
C ARG A 263 6.97 15.03 17.44
N GLU A 264 7.88 15.80 16.86
CA GLU A 264 7.76 17.26 16.67
C GLU A 264 6.72 17.64 15.61
N GLN A 265 6.31 16.69 14.77
CA GLN A 265 5.34 16.89 13.70
C GLN A 265 3.92 16.48 14.09
N LEU A 266 3.75 15.85 15.25
CA LEU A 266 2.49 15.34 15.73
C LEU A 266 1.86 16.30 16.75
N PRO A 267 0.51 16.36 16.82
CA PRO A 267 -0.18 16.92 17.97
C PRO A 267 0.32 16.28 19.27
N GLU A 268 0.42 17.07 20.35
CA GLU A 268 1.00 16.66 21.62
C GLU A 268 0.35 15.41 22.20
N ASP A 269 -0.97 15.35 22.08
CA ASP A 269 -1.82 14.27 22.57
C ASP A 269 -1.64 12.97 21.76
N VAL A 270 -1.39 13.07 20.45
CA VAL A 270 -1.01 11.92 19.59
C VAL A 270 0.41 11.45 19.92
N ALA A 271 1.34 12.38 20.12
CA ALA A 271 2.71 12.08 20.51
C ALA A 271 2.80 11.40 21.89
N GLU A 272 1.91 11.77 22.82
CA GLU A 272 1.74 11.11 24.11
C GLU A 272 1.23 9.68 23.94
N ALA A 273 0.17 9.48 23.13
CA ALA A 273 -0.42 8.16 22.88
C ALA A 273 0.55 7.16 22.24
N LEU A 274 1.43 7.62 21.32
CA LEU A 274 2.46 6.77 20.73
C LEU A 274 3.68 6.57 21.66
N GLY A 275 3.89 7.47 22.61
CA GLY A 275 4.84 7.33 23.71
C GLY A 275 6.25 6.90 23.28
N ASP A 276 6.70 5.77 23.82
CA ASP A 276 8.04 5.22 23.56
C ASP A 276 8.24 4.73 22.11
N ALA A 277 7.17 4.45 21.37
CA ALA A 277 7.28 3.98 19.99
C ALA A 277 7.89 5.04 19.05
N LEU A 278 7.84 6.32 19.43
CA LEU A 278 8.44 7.43 18.69
C LEU A 278 9.93 7.64 19.01
N LYS A 279 10.45 7.04 20.09
CA LYS A 279 11.85 7.21 20.48
C LYS A 279 12.74 6.39 19.54
N PRO A 280 13.88 6.96 19.08
CA PRO A 280 14.89 6.18 18.39
C PRO A 280 15.31 4.97 19.22
N CYS A 281 15.51 3.83 18.58
CA CYS A 281 15.86 2.57 19.23
C CYS A 281 16.86 1.78 18.39
N ALA A 282 17.54 0.80 19.00
CA ALA A 282 18.57 -0.01 18.32
C ALA A 282 18.06 -0.70 17.04
N VAL A 283 16.76 -0.98 16.95
CA VAL A 283 16.14 -1.55 15.76
C VAL A 283 16.16 -0.63 14.53
N ASP A 284 16.22 0.69 14.73
CA ASP A 284 16.23 1.66 13.64
C ASP A 284 17.47 1.47 12.74
N ALA A 285 18.61 1.07 13.31
CA ALA A 285 19.83 0.76 12.55
C ALA A 285 19.67 -0.42 11.58
N TYR A 286 18.66 -1.27 11.79
CA TYR A 286 18.37 -2.42 10.94
C TYR A 286 17.20 -2.18 9.99
N LEU A 287 16.22 -1.36 10.37
CA LEU A 287 14.97 -1.23 9.61
C LEU A 287 14.78 0.15 8.94
N THR A 288 15.57 1.16 9.29
CA THR A 288 15.33 2.54 8.84
C THR A 288 16.62 3.26 8.44
N ILE A 289 16.46 4.31 7.61
CA ILE A 289 17.49 5.28 7.25
C ILE A 289 16.85 6.65 7.42
N ASP A 290 17.39 7.48 8.31
CA ASP A 290 16.88 8.84 8.61
C ASP A 290 15.38 8.92 8.97
N GLY A 291 14.83 7.85 9.55
CA GLY A 291 13.41 7.74 9.92
C GLY A 291 12.49 7.26 8.79
N GLU A 292 13.06 6.84 7.65
CA GLU A 292 12.34 6.26 6.52
C GLU A 292 12.69 4.77 6.38
N MET A 293 11.71 3.97 5.97
CA MET A 293 11.93 2.55 5.67
C MET A 293 12.39 2.39 4.22
N PRO A 294 13.62 1.92 3.96
CA PRO A 294 14.02 1.60 2.59
C PRO A 294 13.28 0.37 2.06
N PRO A 295 13.26 0.13 0.74
CA PRO A 295 12.51 -0.97 0.13
C PRO A 295 12.82 -2.34 0.76
N LEU A 296 14.09 -2.64 1.05
CA LEU A 296 14.48 -3.89 1.71
C LEU A 296 13.75 -4.08 3.06
N SER A 297 13.74 -3.05 3.91
CA SER A 297 13.07 -3.11 5.21
C SER A 297 11.56 -3.21 5.08
N ILE A 298 10.99 -2.56 4.06
CA ILE A 298 9.57 -2.70 3.72
C ILE A 298 9.25 -4.15 3.37
N TYR A 299 10.01 -4.80 2.48
CA TYR A 299 9.79 -6.19 2.11
C TYR A 299 9.97 -7.15 3.30
N VAL A 300 10.99 -6.93 4.12
CA VAL A 300 11.20 -7.68 5.36
C VAL A 300 10.01 -7.53 6.31
N ALA A 301 9.54 -6.30 6.54
CA ALA A 301 8.40 -6.05 7.42
C ALA A 301 7.07 -6.60 6.87
N ARG A 302 6.95 -6.83 5.55
CA ARG A 302 5.70 -7.26 4.90
C ARG A 302 5.64 -8.77 4.65
N LEU A 303 6.57 -9.28 3.85
CA LEU A 303 6.53 -10.65 3.35
C LEU A 303 6.96 -11.66 4.42
N MET A 304 7.85 -11.25 5.32
CA MET A 304 8.40 -12.12 6.35
C MET A 304 7.48 -12.26 7.56
N LEU A 305 6.38 -11.50 7.64
CA LEU A 305 5.31 -11.75 8.61
C LEU A 305 4.45 -12.96 8.26
N ILE A 306 4.37 -13.29 6.97
CA ILE A 306 3.49 -14.34 6.43
C ILE A 306 4.20 -15.70 6.44
N ARG A 307 5.49 -15.69 6.09
CA ARG A 307 6.37 -16.86 6.06
C ARG A 307 7.06 -16.93 7.42
N GLU A 308 7.29 -18.09 8.02
CA GLU A 308 7.78 -18.24 9.42
C GLU A 308 9.20 -17.67 9.72
N LEU A 309 9.71 -16.78 8.87
CA LEU A 309 10.94 -16.00 9.02
C LEU A 309 10.66 -14.64 9.67
N ASN A 310 9.75 -14.67 10.63
CA ASN A 310 9.13 -13.48 11.18
C ASN A 310 10.02 -12.77 12.20
N ILE A 311 10.27 -11.49 11.93
CA ILE A 311 11.02 -10.58 12.79
C ILE A 311 10.28 -10.25 14.10
N LEU A 312 8.96 -10.47 14.19
CA LEU A 312 8.17 -10.21 15.40
C LEU A 312 8.13 -11.37 16.39
N SER A 313 8.24 -12.63 15.95
CA SER A 313 8.18 -13.78 16.86
C SER A 313 9.20 -13.72 18.01
N PRO A 314 10.46 -13.26 17.79
CA PRO A 314 11.41 -12.99 18.88
C PRO A 314 10.94 -12.03 19.97
N LEU A 315 9.98 -11.17 19.66
CA LEU A 315 9.47 -10.11 20.53
C LEU A 315 8.14 -10.50 21.18
N ALA A 316 7.48 -11.56 20.71
CA ALA A 316 6.11 -11.92 21.11
C ALA A 316 6.07 -12.81 22.36
N ASP A 317 6.82 -12.45 23.41
CA ASP A 317 6.73 -13.11 24.72
C ASP A 317 5.51 -12.63 25.51
N THR A 318 5.10 -13.40 26.52
CA THR A 318 3.88 -13.14 27.31
C THR A 318 3.84 -11.75 27.94
N GLU A 319 4.98 -11.25 28.45
CA GLU A 319 5.06 -9.92 29.07
C GLU A 319 4.86 -8.82 28.02
N THR A 320 5.52 -8.95 26.87
CA THR A 320 5.40 -8.02 25.75
C THR A 320 3.98 -8.00 25.18
N ILE A 321 3.32 -9.16 25.10
CA ILE A 321 1.94 -9.26 24.65
C ILE A 321 0.96 -8.63 25.66
N ASP A 322 1.17 -8.82 26.97
CA ASP A 322 0.36 -8.16 28.01
C ASP A 322 0.50 -6.63 27.95
N ASP A 323 1.71 -6.13 27.71
CA ASP A 323 1.95 -4.69 27.52
C ASP A 323 1.40 -4.15 26.20
N ALA A 324 1.45 -4.95 25.13
CA ALA A 324 0.79 -4.61 23.86
C ALA A 324 -0.73 -4.50 24.03
N ARG A 325 -1.35 -5.38 24.83
CA ARG A 325 -2.77 -5.28 25.21
C ARG A 325 -3.06 -3.96 25.92
N LYS A 326 -2.34 -3.64 26.99
CA LYS A 326 -2.52 -2.37 27.74
C LYS A 326 -2.40 -1.15 26.83
N THR A 327 -1.41 -1.16 25.94
CA THR A 327 -1.21 -0.08 24.96
C THR A 327 -2.42 0.05 24.02
N ALA A 328 -2.97 -1.08 23.55
CA ALA A 328 -4.18 -1.06 22.72
C ALA A 328 -5.43 -0.59 23.50
N GLU A 329 -5.56 -0.91 24.79
CA GLU A 329 -6.63 -0.41 25.67
C GLU A 329 -6.57 1.12 25.80
N GLU A 330 -5.37 1.68 26.01
CA GLU A 330 -5.15 3.13 26.12
C GLU A 330 -5.53 3.86 24.82
N LEU A 331 -5.11 3.32 23.67
CA LEU A 331 -5.50 3.83 22.35
C LEU A 331 -7.03 3.80 22.17
N LEU A 332 -7.68 2.69 22.54
CA LEU A 332 -9.13 2.56 22.43
C LEU A 332 -9.88 3.57 23.30
N VAL A 333 -9.45 3.78 24.55
CA VAL A 333 -10.06 4.77 25.45
C VAL A 333 -9.98 6.18 24.84
N ARG A 334 -8.86 6.49 24.18
CA ARG A 334 -8.66 7.77 23.50
C ARG A 334 -9.55 7.90 22.27
N TRP A 335 -9.63 6.89 21.41
CA TRP A 335 -10.48 6.93 20.22
C TRP A 335 -11.96 7.11 20.53
N ARG A 336 -12.43 6.57 21.65
CA ARG A 336 -13.81 6.80 22.15
C ARG A 336 -14.09 8.27 22.52
N ARG A 337 -13.06 9.12 22.63
CA ARG A 337 -13.20 10.57 22.85
C ARG A 337 -13.24 11.36 21.53
N GLY A 338 -13.07 10.70 20.38
CA GLY A 338 -13.28 11.26 19.03
C GLY A 338 -12.00 11.54 18.23
N ASP A 339 -10.82 11.43 18.84
CA ASP A 339 -9.55 11.76 18.18
C ASP A 339 -8.85 10.48 17.71
N ILE A 340 -8.96 10.17 16.40
CA ILE A 340 -8.25 9.04 15.78
C ILE A 340 -7.37 9.54 14.65
N THR A 341 -6.10 9.18 14.70
CA THR A 341 -5.13 9.54 13.68
C THR A 341 -4.55 8.31 12.97
N PRO A 342 -4.16 8.43 11.68
CA PRO A 342 -3.53 7.32 10.97
C PRO A 342 -2.31 6.71 11.69
N PRO A 343 -1.38 7.49 12.30
CA PRO A 343 -0.27 6.93 13.06
C PRO A 343 -0.69 5.99 14.20
N GLU A 344 -1.76 6.32 14.94
CA GLU A 344 -2.29 5.49 16.03
C GLU A 344 -2.92 4.20 15.49
N ILE A 345 -3.69 4.29 14.41
CA ILE A 345 -4.29 3.13 13.74
C ILE A 345 -3.18 2.18 13.25
N PHE A 346 -2.12 2.73 12.63
CA PHE A 346 -1.01 1.92 12.13
C PHE A 346 -0.21 1.33 13.29
N TYR A 347 -0.02 2.06 14.39
CA TYR A 347 0.62 1.49 15.57
C TYR A 347 -0.18 0.30 16.12
N ALA A 348 -1.49 0.46 16.30
CA ALA A 348 -2.37 -0.63 16.74
C ALA A 348 -2.35 -1.83 15.77
N LEU A 349 -2.25 -1.58 14.47
CA LEU A 349 -2.06 -2.64 13.48
C LEU A 349 -0.75 -3.42 13.71
N GLY A 350 0.34 -2.73 14.03
CA GLY A 350 1.59 -3.34 14.41
C GLY A 350 1.52 -4.16 15.71
N LEU A 351 0.77 -3.67 16.71
CA LEU A 351 0.50 -4.41 17.94
C LEU A 351 -0.26 -5.71 17.66
N ALA A 352 -1.29 -5.66 16.80
CA ALA A 352 -2.03 -6.84 16.38
C ALA A 352 -1.14 -7.84 15.62
N ALA A 353 -0.28 -7.36 14.71
CA ALA A 353 0.67 -8.21 14.00
C ALA A 353 1.69 -8.87 14.93
N LEU A 354 2.13 -8.18 16.00
CA LEU A 354 3.01 -8.73 17.02
C LEU A 354 2.30 -9.81 17.85
N ALA A 355 1.09 -9.52 18.32
CA ALA A 355 0.28 -10.44 19.10
C ALA A 355 -0.15 -11.70 18.34
N ALA A 356 -0.31 -11.61 17.01
CA ALA A 356 -0.56 -12.76 16.15
C ALA A 356 0.54 -13.84 16.21
N LYS A 357 1.68 -13.53 16.83
CA LYS A 357 2.88 -14.36 16.90
C LYS A 357 3.16 -14.90 18.30
N GLY A 358 2.38 -14.45 19.28
CA GLY A 358 2.44 -14.92 20.66
C GLY A 358 1.19 -15.70 21.05
N GLU A 359 1.19 -16.17 22.28
CA GLU A 359 -0.01 -16.73 22.89
C GLU A 359 -0.88 -15.59 23.43
N VAL A 360 -2.14 -15.55 22.97
CA VAL A 360 -3.14 -14.55 23.32
C VAL A 360 -4.47 -15.24 23.56
N ASP A 361 -5.20 -14.76 24.57
CA ASP A 361 -6.59 -15.11 24.84
C ASP A 361 -7.55 -14.36 23.91
N GLU A 362 -8.81 -14.79 23.88
CA GLU A 362 -9.83 -14.25 22.98
C GLU A 362 -10.18 -12.78 23.26
N GLU A 363 -10.17 -12.33 24.52
CA GLU A 363 -10.48 -10.94 24.88
C GLU A 363 -9.38 -9.99 24.37
N THR A 364 -8.12 -10.37 24.56
CA THR A 364 -6.97 -9.65 24.01
C THR A 364 -7.03 -9.60 22.48
N VAL A 365 -7.39 -10.71 21.84
CA VAL A 365 -7.55 -10.78 20.36
C VAL A 365 -8.65 -9.83 19.90
N ASP A 366 -9.79 -9.80 20.59
CA ASP A 366 -10.93 -8.95 20.26
C ASP A 366 -10.53 -7.47 20.20
N LEU A 367 -9.82 -7.03 21.24
CA LEU A 367 -9.28 -5.68 21.35
C LEU A 367 -8.29 -5.35 20.23
N LEU A 368 -7.34 -6.24 19.94
CA LEU A 368 -6.27 -5.97 18.98
C LEU A 368 -6.76 -5.94 17.54
N LEU A 369 -7.76 -6.76 17.20
CA LEU A 369 -8.37 -6.74 15.87
C LEU A 369 -9.31 -5.53 15.67
N TYR A 370 -9.74 -4.86 16.74
CA TYR A 370 -10.73 -3.79 16.70
C TYR A 370 -10.40 -2.65 15.73
N ALA A 371 -9.14 -2.21 15.67
CA ALA A 371 -8.71 -1.10 14.82
C ALA A 371 -8.46 -1.49 13.34
N THR A 372 -8.37 -2.80 13.07
CA THR A 372 -7.87 -3.30 11.77
C THR A 372 -8.77 -2.98 10.57
N PRO A 373 -10.13 -2.94 10.67
CA PRO A 373 -10.98 -2.49 9.56
C PRO A 373 -10.70 -1.03 9.16
N PHE A 374 -10.34 -0.17 10.12
CA PHE A 374 -10.03 1.24 9.86
C PHE A 374 -8.64 1.43 9.25
N ALA A 375 -7.71 0.53 9.59
CA ALA A 375 -6.37 0.48 9.00
C ALA A 375 -6.41 0.08 7.53
N VAL A 376 -7.18 -0.96 7.19
CA VAL A 376 -7.24 -1.47 5.81
C VAL A 376 -7.81 -0.45 4.82
N GLN A 377 -8.77 0.39 5.27
CA GLN A 377 -9.35 1.47 4.47
C GLN A 377 -8.38 2.66 4.24
N ARG A 378 -7.33 2.78 5.06
CA ARG A 378 -6.36 3.88 4.97
C ARG A 378 -5.06 3.49 4.27
N MET A 379 -5.00 2.29 3.69
CA MET A 379 -3.79 1.80 3.04
C MET A 379 -3.49 2.59 1.77
N THR A 380 -2.21 2.80 1.48
CA THR A 380 -1.77 3.54 0.27
C THR A 380 -1.59 2.64 -0.95
N HIS A 381 -1.53 1.32 -0.76
CA HIS A 381 -1.27 0.35 -1.82
C HIS A 381 -2.08 -0.94 -1.63
N LEU A 382 -2.88 -1.33 -2.62
CA LEU A 382 -3.81 -2.46 -2.51
C LEU A 382 -3.13 -3.83 -2.50
N GLY A 383 -1.96 -3.96 -3.13
CA GLY A 383 -1.13 -5.18 -3.03
C GLY A 383 -0.67 -5.52 -1.60
N MET A 384 -0.97 -4.65 -0.63
CA MET A 384 -0.68 -4.86 0.79
C MET A 384 -1.82 -5.53 1.57
N VAL A 385 -3.01 -5.65 0.98
CA VAL A 385 -4.19 -6.19 1.68
C VAL A 385 -4.02 -7.67 2.00
N LEU A 386 -3.63 -8.51 1.05
CA LEU A 386 -3.41 -9.94 1.30
C LEU A 386 -2.34 -10.19 2.38
N PRO A 387 -1.15 -9.55 2.33
CA PRO A 387 -0.17 -9.64 3.42
C PRO A 387 -0.74 -9.33 4.80
N LEU A 388 -1.52 -8.26 4.92
CA LEU A 388 -2.18 -7.87 6.16
C LEU A 388 -3.15 -8.95 6.64
N LEU A 389 -4.06 -9.40 5.76
CA LEU A 389 -5.06 -10.40 6.12
C LEU A 389 -4.40 -11.73 6.55
N ALA A 390 -3.36 -12.17 5.84
CA ALA A 390 -2.63 -13.38 6.16
C ALA A 390 -1.87 -13.27 7.49
N ALA A 391 -1.22 -12.13 7.76
CA ALA A 391 -0.50 -11.90 9.01
C ALA A 391 -1.42 -11.96 10.25
N LEU A 392 -2.68 -11.52 10.10
CA LEU A 392 -3.67 -11.50 11.18
C LEU A 392 -4.58 -12.74 11.22
N ARG A 393 -4.45 -13.69 10.28
CA ARG A 393 -5.24 -14.93 10.28
C ARG A 393 -5.19 -15.69 11.61
N PRO A 394 -4.04 -15.87 12.29
CA PRO A 394 -4.00 -16.60 13.57
C PRO A 394 -4.88 -15.96 14.65
N LEU A 395 -5.01 -14.63 14.64
CA LEU A 395 -5.93 -13.91 15.52
C LEU A 395 -7.38 -14.13 15.09
N GLY A 396 -7.67 -14.09 13.79
CA GLY A 396 -9.01 -14.35 13.27
C GLY A 396 -9.54 -15.76 13.49
N GLU A 397 -8.64 -16.75 13.54
CA GLU A 397 -8.99 -18.10 13.98
C GLU A 397 -9.36 -18.15 15.47
N LYS A 398 -8.96 -17.19 16.30
CA LYS A 398 -9.39 -17.11 17.70
C LYS A 398 -10.67 -16.27 17.86
N ALA A 399 -10.74 -15.11 17.22
CA ALA A 399 -11.90 -14.21 17.26
C ALA A 399 -12.52 -14.02 15.86
N PRO A 400 -13.29 -15.01 15.36
CA PRO A 400 -13.81 -14.99 13.99
C PRO A 400 -14.76 -13.82 13.74
N HIS A 401 -15.51 -13.37 14.75
CA HIS A 401 -16.44 -12.24 14.67
C HIS A 401 -15.71 -10.91 14.38
N ARG A 402 -14.53 -10.69 14.95
CA ARG A 402 -13.74 -9.48 14.62
C ARG A 402 -13.04 -9.59 13.29
N TYR A 403 -12.50 -10.76 12.96
CA TYR A 403 -11.79 -10.92 11.69
C TYR A 403 -12.71 -10.81 10.48
N VAL A 404 -13.97 -11.25 10.57
CA VAL A 404 -14.93 -11.03 9.47
C VAL A 404 -15.21 -9.55 9.19
N SER A 405 -15.10 -8.69 10.21
CA SER A 405 -15.18 -7.23 10.03
C SER A 405 -14.02 -6.69 9.17
N LEU A 406 -12.80 -7.18 9.44
CA LEU A 406 -11.62 -6.85 8.65
C LEU A 406 -11.76 -7.37 7.20
N LEU A 407 -12.25 -8.60 7.02
CA LEU A 407 -12.52 -9.17 5.69
C LEU A 407 -13.58 -8.35 4.94
N ALA A 408 -14.65 -7.93 5.62
CA ALA A 408 -15.70 -7.10 5.05
C ALA A 408 -15.16 -5.73 4.61
N ALA A 409 -14.37 -5.06 5.45
CA ALA A 409 -13.69 -3.82 5.09
C ALA A 409 -12.75 -4.02 3.89
N ALA A 410 -11.88 -5.05 3.93
CA ALA A 410 -10.96 -5.35 2.83
C ALA A 410 -11.71 -5.61 1.50
N SER A 411 -12.80 -6.36 1.54
CA SER A 411 -13.61 -6.69 0.34
C SER A 411 -14.23 -5.47 -0.35
N GLY A 412 -14.43 -4.38 0.40
CA GLY A 412 -15.01 -3.13 -0.12
C GLY A 412 -14.00 -2.25 -0.87
N LEU A 413 -12.70 -2.56 -0.83
CA LEU A 413 -11.68 -1.83 -1.56
C LEU A 413 -11.86 -2.02 -3.07
N SER A 414 -11.67 -0.95 -3.85
CA SER A 414 -11.75 -0.99 -5.31
C SER A 414 -10.41 -1.45 -5.90
N LEU A 415 -10.37 -2.54 -6.69
CA LEU A 415 -9.20 -3.13 -7.36
C LEU A 415 -8.35 -4.13 -6.53
N LEU A 416 -9.00 -5.06 -5.84
CA LEU A 416 -8.32 -6.24 -5.31
C LEU A 416 -7.89 -7.16 -6.45
N ASP A 417 -6.66 -7.67 -6.37
CA ASP A 417 -6.22 -8.71 -7.29
C ASP A 417 -6.99 -10.04 -7.06
N GLN A 418 -6.90 -10.93 -8.04
CA GLN A 418 -7.56 -12.24 -7.99
C GLN A 418 -7.14 -13.07 -6.77
N GLY A 419 -5.86 -13.02 -6.39
CA GLY A 419 -5.32 -13.77 -5.25
C GLY A 419 -5.92 -13.29 -3.94
N THR A 420 -5.95 -11.97 -3.71
CA THR A 420 -6.59 -11.36 -2.54
C THR A 420 -8.09 -11.67 -2.48
N THR A 421 -8.80 -11.51 -3.59
CA THR A 421 -10.24 -11.81 -3.69
C THR A 421 -10.53 -13.27 -3.31
N LEU A 422 -9.74 -14.22 -3.85
CA LEU A 422 -9.90 -15.64 -3.55
C LEU A 422 -9.58 -15.95 -2.09
N TYR A 423 -8.56 -15.32 -1.52
CA TYR A 423 -8.20 -15.48 -0.11
C TYR A 423 -9.37 -15.08 0.80
N ILE A 424 -9.98 -13.90 0.57
CA ILE A 424 -11.11 -13.42 1.37
C ILE A 424 -12.27 -14.40 1.27
N TYR A 425 -12.63 -14.81 0.04
CA TYR A 425 -13.71 -15.77 -0.19
C TYR A 425 -13.50 -17.08 0.58
N LEU A 426 -12.30 -17.67 0.51
CA LEU A 426 -11.97 -18.91 1.21
C LEU A 426 -11.97 -18.73 2.74
N ALA A 427 -11.49 -17.59 3.23
CA ALA A 427 -11.53 -17.28 4.66
C ALA A 427 -12.97 -17.16 5.18
N LEU A 428 -13.87 -16.51 4.44
CA LEU A 428 -15.29 -16.43 4.81
C LEU A 428 -15.93 -17.83 4.90
N GLN A 429 -15.64 -18.73 3.96
CA GLN A 429 -16.14 -20.10 4.00
C GLN A 429 -15.64 -20.88 5.22
N GLN A 430 -14.37 -20.71 5.59
CA GLN A 430 -13.78 -21.40 6.74
C GLN A 430 -14.36 -20.95 8.08
N LEU A 431 -14.81 -19.70 8.18
CA LEU A 431 -15.33 -19.13 9.42
C LEU A 431 -16.84 -19.30 9.60
N GLU A 432 -17.56 -19.70 8.55
CA GLU A 432 -19.01 -19.67 8.48
C GLU A 432 -19.72 -20.46 9.60
N ASP A 433 -19.31 -21.71 9.81
CA ASP A 433 -19.94 -22.57 10.84
C ASP A 433 -19.77 -21.96 12.24
N ARG A 434 -18.57 -21.46 12.54
CA ARG A 434 -18.26 -20.83 13.82
C ARG A 434 -19.04 -19.54 14.04
N LEU A 435 -19.19 -18.71 13.00
CA LEU A 435 -19.98 -17.48 13.08
C LEU A 435 -21.46 -17.80 13.34
N THR A 436 -21.96 -18.87 12.74
CA THR A 436 -23.35 -19.32 12.92
C THR A 436 -23.57 -19.88 14.33
N GLU A 437 -22.61 -20.56 14.95
CA GLU A 437 -22.78 -21.13 16.30
C GLU A 437 -22.85 -20.08 17.43
N THR A 438 -22.28 -18.89 17.25
CA THR A 438 -22.19 -17.86 18.31
C THR A 438 -23.52 -17.25 18.74
N GLY A 439 -24.58 -17.38 17.92
CA GLY A 439 -25.87 -16.71 18.14
C GLY A 439 -25.88 -15.19 17.88
N ARG A 440 -24.72 -14.54 17.70
CA ARG A 440 -24.60 -13.11 17.34
C ARG A 440 -25.12 -12.85 15.92
N ILE A 441 -25.77 -11.72 15.68
CA ILE A 441 -26.36 -11.38 14.37
C ILE A 441 -25.39 -10.49 13.60
N TRP A 442 -24.78 -9.50 14.23
CA TRP A 442 -23.90 -8.55 13.53
C TRP A 442 -22.73 -9.19 12.76
N PRO A 443 -22.07 -10.27 13.22
CA PRO A 443 -20.99 -10.87 12.43
C PRO A 443 -21.52 -11.49 11.14
N LEU A 444 -22.75 -12.02 11.16
CA LEU A 444 -23.42 -12.53 9.96
C LEU A 444 -23.76 -11.39 9.00
N VAL A 445 -24.19 -10.23 9.52
CA VAL A 445 -24.42 -9.02 8.71
C VAL A 445 -23.13 -8.59 7.99
N GLU A 446 -21.99 -8.57 8.69
CA GLU A 446 -20.68 -8.26 8.08
C GLU A 446 -20.23 -9.34 7.09
N THR A 447 -20.57 -10.61 7.33
CA THR A 447 -20.30 -11.70 6.37
C THR A 447 -21.12 -11.53 5.09
N VAL A 448 -22.41 -11.18 5.20
CA VAL A 448 -23.28 -10.86 4.06
C VAL A 448 -22.72 -9.65 3.30
N HIS A 449 -22.28 -8.61 4.01
CA HIS A 449 -21.61 -7.46 3.42
C HIS A 449 -20.35 -7.85 2.62
N ALA A 450 -19.48 -8.69 3.19
CA ALA A 450 -18.27 -9.15 2.54
C ALA A 450 -18.58 -9.93 1.25
N TYR A 451 -19.52 -10.88 1.29
CA TYR A 451 -19.95 -11.60 0.09
C TYR A 451 -20.60 -10.68 -0.95
N SER A 452 -21.42 -9.72 -0.54
CA SER A 452 -22.03 -8.73 -1.44
C SER A 452 -20.95 -7.96 -2.21
N ASN A 453 -19.92 -7.48 -1.52
CA ASN A 453 -18.80 -6.78 -2.15
C ASN A 453 -18.02 -7.68 -3.13
N LEU A 454 -17.70 -8.90 -2.73
CA LEU A 454 -16.97 -9.86 -3.59
C LEU A 454 -17.75 -10.19 -4.87
N VAL A 455 -19.05 -10.46 -4.75
CA VAL A 455 -19.92 -10.84 -5.87
C VAL A 455 -20.07 -9.69 -6.87
N ARG A 456 -20.17 -8.45 -6.38
CA ARG A 456 -20.31 -7.26 -7.23
C ARG A 456 -19.00 -6.80 -7.85
N GLY A 457 -17.95 -6.75 -7.05
CA GLY A 457 -16.68 -6.13 -7.41
C GLY A 457 -15.80 -7.00 -8.28
N TYR A 458 -15.87 -8.33 -8.14
CA TYR A 458 -14.91 -9.26 -8.74
C TYR A 458 -15.55 -10.47 -9.44
N PRO A 459 -16.56 -10.26 -10.30
CA PRO A 459 -17.29 -11.34 -10.97
C PRO A 459 -16.39 -12.27 -11.79
N GLU A 460 -15.35 -11.71 -12.41
CA GLU A 460 -14.36 -12.39 -13.27
C GLU A 460 -13.43 -13.33 -12.48
N HIS A 461 -13.14 -12.99 -11.22
CA HIS A 461 -12.19 -13.70 -10.36
C HIS A 461 -12.82 -14.86 -9.61
N ILE A 462 -14.13 -14.82 -9.41
CA ILE A 462 -14.89 -15.88 -8.78
C ILE A 462 -15.43 -16.76 -9.91
N LYS A 463 -14.79 -17.91 -10.15
CA LYS A 463 -15.23 -18.97 -11.11
C LYS A 463 -16.70 -19.42 -10.92
N SER A 464 -17.40 -18.94 -9.89
CA SER A 464 -18.84 -19.09 -9.73
C SER A 464 -19.41 -17.95 -8.87
N MET A 465 -19.61 -16.77 -9.47
CA MET A 465 -20.38 -15.65 -8.89
C MET A 465 -21.70 -16.12 -8.22
N TRP A 466 -22.35 -17.11 -8.85
CA TRP A 466 -23.52 -17.84 -8.36
C TRP A 466 -23.34 -18.48 -6.97
N LYS A 467 -22.18 -19.11 -6.70
CA LYS A 467 -21.88 -19.68 -5.38
C LYS A 467 -21.73 -18.59 -4.32
N GLY A 468 -21.06 -17.48 -4.65
CA GLY A 468 -20.95 -16.33 -3.76
C GLY A 468 -22.33 -15.77 -3.39
N ALA A 469 -23.18 -15.55 -4.38
CA ALA A 469 -24.55 -15.08 -4.16
C ALA A 469 -25.39 -16.09 -3.36
N ALA A 470 -25.25 -17.39 -3.61
CA ALA A 470 -25.94 -18.42 -2.84
C ALA A 470 -25.50 -18.45 -1.37
N ASN A 471 -24.19 -18.35 -1.08
CA ASN A 471 -23.68 -18.28 0.29
C ASN A 471 -24.18 -17.01 1.00
N MET A 472 -24.14 -15.86 0.31
CA MET A 472 -24.70 -14.60 0.80
C MET A 472 -26.18 -14.75 1.18
N CYS A 473 -27.00 -15.32 0.29
CA CYS A 473 -28.43 -15.53 0.54
C CYS A 473 -28.68 -16.50 1.69
N ARG A 474 -27.90 -17.58 1.82
CA ARG A 474 -27.99 -18.51 2.95
C ARG A 474 -27.74 -17.81 4.28
N LEU A 475 -26.71 -16.97 4.35
CA LEU A 475 -26.39 -16.21 5.55
C LEU A 475 -27.45 -15.13 5.86
N TYR A 476 -27.97 -14.48 4.83
CA TYR A 476 -29.09 -13.55 4.99
C TYR A 476 -30.34 -14.25 5.54
N ASP A 477 -30.65 -15.47 5.08
CA ASP A 477 -31.75 -16.27 5.63
C ASP A 477 -31.55 -16.58 7.12
N GLU A 478 -30.32 -16.83 7.54
CA GLU A 478 -29.99 -17.03 8.95
C GLU A 478 -30.16 -15.75 9.77
N VAL A 479 -29.73 -14.59 9.27
CA VAL A 479 -30.02 -13.28 9.88
C VAL A 479 -31.53 -13.08 10.05
N ARG A 480 -32.32 -13.31 8.98
CA ARG A 480 -33.78 -13.18 9.03
C ARG A 480 -34.41 -14.07 10.10
N LYS A 481 -33.98 -15.34 10.19
CA LYS A 481 -34.50 -16.29 11.19
C LYS A 481 -34.24 -15.81 12.62
N ARG A 482 -33.03 -15.31 12.91
CA ARG A 482 -32.67 -14.79 14.24
C ARG A 482 -33.46 -13.53 14.58
N CYS A 483 -33.63 -12.63 13.63
CA CYS A 483 -34.41 -11.42 13.83
C CYS A 483 -35.91 -11.72 14.03
N ALA A 484 -36.47 -12.70 13.31
CA ALA A 484 -37.87 -13.11 13.41
C ALA A 484 -38.22 -13.85 14.69
N ALA A 485 -37.24 -14.42 15.40
CA ALA A 485 -37.46 -15.12 16.68
C ALA A 485 -37.85 -14.17 17.83
N THR A 486 -37.78 -12.85 17.63
CA THR A 486 -38.18 -11.84 18.60
C THR A 486 -39.62 -11.37 18.38
N THR A 487 -40.35 -11.03 19.46
CA THR A 487 -41.75 -10.60 19.38
C THR A 487 -41.88 -9.36 18.47
N PRO A 488 -42.80 -9.33 17.49
CA PRO A 488 -42.98 -8.16 16.63
C PRO A 488 -43.39 -6.93 17.44
N GLY A 489 -42.42 -6.05 17.70
CA GLY A 489 -42.69 -4.73 18.27
C GLY A 489 -43.14 -3.75 17.19
N VAL A 490 -44.06 -2.85 17.53
CA VAL A 490 -44.41 -1.71 16.69
C VAL A 490 -43.36 -0.62 16.94
N GLY A 491 -42.18 -0.70 16.30
CA GLY A 491 -41.09 0.27 16.52
C GLY A 491 -39.77 -0.09 15.83
N LEU A 492 -38.73 0.71 16.07
CA LEU A 492 -37.34 0.34 15.75
C LEU A 492 -36.86 -0.68 16.78
N SER A 493 -36.04 -1.63 16.35
CA SER A 493 -35.34 -2.57 17.22
C SER A 493 -33.99 -2.92 16.62
N ALA A 494 -33.06 -3.39 17.44
CA ALA A 494 -31.76 -3.88 17.00
C ALA A 494 -31.91 -4.92 15.87
N GLN A 495 -32.77 -5.91 16.07
CA GLN A 495 -33.00 -7.00 15.12
C GLN A 495 -33.57 -6.49 13.80
N ARG A 496 -34.52 -5.54 13.84
CA ARG A 496 -35.11 -4.96 12.64
C ARG A 496 -34.08 -4.14 11.86
N LEU A 497 -33.21 -3.41 12.55
CA LEU A 497 -32.15 -2.62 11.93
C LEU A 497 -31.08 -3.53 11.28
N LEU A 498 -30.60 -4.53 12.01
CA LEU A 498 -29.62 -5.49 11.49
C LEU A 498 -30.15 -6.28 10.30
N ASP A 499 -31.42 -6.71 10.33
CA ASP A 499 -32.08 -7.32 9.15
C ASP A 499 -32.18 -6.34 7.97
N THR A 500 -32.59 -5.10 8.23
CA THR A 500 -32.68 -4.06 7.19
C THR A 500 -31.33 -3.80 6.54
N VAL A 501 -30.25 -3.74 7.34
CA VAL A 501 -28.89 -3.54 6.86
C VAL A 501 -28.39 -4.75 6.05
N ALA A 502 -28.60 -5.97 6.54
CA ALA A 502 -28.25 -7.19 5.80
C ALA A 502 -29.00 -7.26 4.46
N ARG A 503 -30.30 -6.90 4.47
CA ARG A 503 -31.13 -6.80 3.28
C ARG A 503 -30.61 -5.74 2.31
N ALA A 504 -30.16 -4.60 2.81
CA ALA A 504 -29.52 -3.56 2.01
C ALA A 504 -28.31 -4.12 1.27
N TYR A 505 -27.44 -4.89 1.93
CA TYR A 505 -26.29 -5.54 1.29
C TYR A 505 -26.68 -6.58 0.23
N VAL A 506 -27.72 -7.37 0.47
CA VAL A 506 -28.25 -8.31 -0.54
C VAL A 506 -28.80 -7.56 -1.77
N LEU A 507 -29.63 -6.54 -1.54
CA LEU A 507 -30.19 -5.73 -2.61
C LEU A 507 -29.11 -4.98 -3.37
N ALA A 508 -28.05 -4.57 -2.71
CA ALA A 508 -26.91 -3.93 -3.35
C ALA A 508 -26.28 -4.81 -4.45
N THR A 509 -26.29 -6.14 -4.27
CA THR A 509 -25.89 -7.11 -5.30
C THR A 509 -26.89 -7.16 -6.46
N ALA A 510 -28.18 -7.21 -6.14
CA ALA A 510 -29.24 -7.27 -7.15
C ALA A 510 -29.32 -6.00 -8.00
N LEU A 511 -29.11 -4.84 -7.38
CA LEU A 511 -29.13 -3.52 -8.03
C LEU A 511 -27.85 -3.23 -8.84
N TYR A 512 -26.87 -4.14 -8.86
CA TYR A 512 -25.63 -3.94 -9.60
C TYR A 512 -25.76 -4.29 -11.08
N SER A 513 -26.51 -5.35 -11.42
CA SER A 513 -26.74 -5.78 -12.81
C SER A 513 -27.98 -6.69 -12.91
N ASP A 514 -28.59 -6.75 -14.10
CA ASP A 514 -29.77 -7.59 -14.35
C ASP A 514 -29.48 -9.10 -14.21
N GLU A 515 -28.25 -9.53 -14.50
CA GLU A 515 -27.84 -10.91 -14.28
C GLU A 515 -27.85 -11.24 -12.78
N LEU A 516 -27.23 -10.38 -11.96
CA LEU A 516 -27.22 -10.51 -10.50
C LEU A 516 -28.61 -10.38 -9.88
N ALA A 517 -29.46 -9.53 -10.43
CA ALA A 517 -30.85 -9.40 -10.03
C ALA A 517 -31.57 -10.75 -10.07
N GLN A 518 -31.45 -11.49 -11.18
CA GLN A 518 -32.06 -12.82 -11.33
C GLN A 518 -31.49 -13.82 -10.33
N VAL A 519 -30.18 -13.78 -10.09
CA VAL A 519 -29.51 -14.67 -9.11
C VAL A 519 -30.08 -14.43 -7.72
N VAL A 520 -30.11 -13.18 -7.28
CA VAL A 520 -30.56 -12.80 -5.94
C VAL A 520 -32.05 -13.10 -5.76
N GLN A 521 -32.90 -12.78 -6.74
CA GLN A 521 -34.32 -13.13 -6.69
C GLN A 521 -34.53 -14.64 -6.50
N ARG A 522 -33.77 -15.46 -7.24
CA ARG A 522 -33.86 -16.92 -7.16
C ARG A 522 -33.40 -17.48 -5.83
N TYR A 523 -32.24 -17.04 -5.31
CA TYR A 523 -31.62 -17.64 -4.12
C TYR A 523 -32.07 -17.01 -2.80
N CYS A 524 -32.31 -15.69 -2.76
CA CYS A 524 -32.73 -14.97 -1.56
C CYS A 524 -34.27 -14.89 -1.43
N GLY A 525 -35.02 -15.24 -2.48
CA GLY A 525 -36.48 -15.18 -2.49
C GLY A 525 -37.04 -13.76 -2.38
N LEU A 526 -36.36 -12.79 -3.00
CA LEU A 526 -36.82 -11.39 -3.06
C LEU A 526 -37.75 -11.19 -4.25
N GLY A 527 -38.82 -10.40 -4.06
CA GLY A 527 -39.81 -10.10 -5.09
C GLY A 527 -39.39 -8.94 -5.99
N ASP A 528 -40.21 -7.90 -6.02
CA ASP A 528 -39.99 -6.68 -6.79
C ASP A 528 -38.83 -5.87 -6.17
N LEU A 529 -37.65 -5.95 -6.79
CA LEU A 529 -36.41 -5.40 -6.26
C LEU A 529 -36.49 -3.89 -5.99
N ILE A 530 -37.20 -3.13 -6.83
CA ILE A 530 -37.38 -1.69 -6.63
C ILE A 530 -38.24 -1.44 -5.39
N LYS A 531 -39.37 -2.14 -5.24
CA LYS A 531 -40.21 -1.98 -4.04
C LYS A 531 -39.46 -2.39 -2.78
N GLU A 532 -38.66 -3.45 -2.85
CA GLU A 532 -37.85 -3.92 -1.74
C GLU A 532 -36.76 -2.90 -1.37
N ALA A 533 -36.12 -2.28 -2.37
CA ALA A 533 -35.13 -1.24 -2.16
C ALA A 533 -35.75 0.04 -1.58
N GLU A 534 -36.88 0.51 -2.09
CA GLU A 534 -37.57 1.67 -1.54
C GLU A 534 -38.06 1.42 -0.10
N ALA A 535 -38.47 0.17 0.23
CA ALA A 535 -38.82 -0.19 1.60
C ALA A 535 -37.61 -0.13 2.56
N VAL A 536 -36.45 -0.63 2.13
CA VAL A 536 -35.20 -0.53 2.91
C VAL A 536 -34.78 0.93 3.08
N LYS A 537 -34.83 1.73 2.01
CA LYS A 537 -34.53 3.16 2.06
C LYS A 537 -35.45 3.90 3.03
N GLY A 538 -36.76 3.64 2.99
CA GLY A 538 -37.72 4.27 3.90
C GLY A 538 -37.50 3.91 5.38
N LEU A 539 -37.05 2.68 5.67
CA LEU A 539 -36.66 2.28 7.02
C LEU A 539 -35.39 3.00 7.50
N LEU A 540 -34.39 3.15 6.62
CA LEU A 540 -33.16 3.89 6.92
C LEU A 540 -33.44 5.40 7.08
N ASP A 541 -34.34 5.97 6.28
CA ASP A 541 -34.84 7.35 6.46
C ASP A 541 -35.49 7.53 7.83
N THR A 542 -36.33 6.56 8.25
CA THR A 542 -36.95 6.57 9.58
C THR A 542 -35.90 6.46 10.69
N ALA A 543 -34.92 5.57 10.55
CA ALA A 543 -33.84 5.41 11.53
C ALA A 543 -33.02 6.70 11.69
N ALA A 544 -32.70 7.37 10.58
CA ALA A 544 -31.94 8.62 10.57
C ALA A 544 -32.63 9.77 11.33
N THR A 545 -33.96 9.75 11.43
CA THR A 545 -34.72 10.78 12.20
C THR A 545 -34.95 10.42 13.67
N HIS A 546 -34.62 9.20 14.11
CA HIS A 546 -34.90 8.70 15.47
C HIS A 546 -33.62 8.33 16.24
N LEU A 547 -32.57 9.16 16.14
CA LEU A 547 -31.25 8.89 16.73
C LEU A 547 -31.28 8.64 18.25
N ASP A 548 -32.17 9.31 18.99
CA ASP A 548 -32.31 9.11 20.45
C ASP A 548 -32.85 7.72 20.80
N GLU A 549 -33.74 7.17 19.96
CA GLU A 549 -34.23 5.79 20.11
C GLU A 549 -33.11 4.80 19.79
N LEU A 550 -32.31 5.06 18.75
CA LEU A 550 -31.16 4.24 18.39
C LEU A 550 -30.10 4.20 19.49
N ARG A 551 -29.82 5.33 20.15
CA ARG A 551 -28.90 5.39 21.30
C ARG A 551 -29.38 4.50 22.45
N LYS A 552 -30.68 4.51 22.76
CA LYS A 552 -31.27 3.62 23.78
C LYS A 552 -31.20 2.15 23.38
N ILE A 553 -31.45 1.83 22.11
CA ILE A 553 -31.29 0.47 21.59
C ILE A 553 -29.85 0.01 21.78
N MET A 554 -28.87 0.85 21.39
CA MET A 554 -27.44 0.60 21.55
C MET A 554 -27.02 0.36 23.01
N GLU A 555 -27.60 1.09 23.97
CA GLU A 555 -27.35 0.85 25.40
C GLU A 555 -27.92 -0.49 25.90
N SER A 556 -28.98 -0.99 25.26
CA SER A 556 -29.72 -2.18 25.71
C SER A 556 -29.38 -3.47 24.94
N ASP A 557 -28.84 -3.37 23.73
CA ASP A 557 -28.55 -4.49 22.83
C ASP A 557 -27.06 -4.48 22.44
N ALA A 558 -26.30 -5.40 23.03
CA ALA A 558 -24.86 -5.51 22.84
C ALA A 558 -24.48 -5.86 21.39
N ASP A 559 -25.31 -6.63 20.68
CA ASP A 559 -25.04 -7.05 19.31
C ASP A 559 -25.13 -5.85 18.36
N PHE A 560 -26.14 -4.99 18.55
CA PHE A 560 -26.26 -3.72 17.83
C PHE A 560 -25.16 -2.73 18.18
N ALA A 561 -24.78 -2.63 19.47
CA ALA A 561 -23.67 -1.77 19.89
C ALA A 561 -22.34 -2.19 19.25
N GLU A 562 -22.04 -3.49 19.24
CA GLU A 562 -20.83 -4.00 18.60
C GLU A 562 -20.83 -3.69 17.10
N TRP A 563 -21.97 -3.89 16.40
CA TRP A 563 -22.10 -3.53 14.98
C TRP A 563 -21.77 -2.06 14.71
N VAL A 564 -22.31 -1.13 15.50
CA VAL A 564 -22.02 0.30 15.38
C VAL A 564 -20.53 0.56 15.54
N THR A 565 -19.91 -0.01 16.57
CA THR A 565 -18.49 0.23 16.88
C THR A 565 -17.51 -0.31 15.85
N VAL A 566 -17.88 -1.38 15.14
CA VAL A 566 -17.07 -1.94 14.04
C VAL A 566 -17.08 -1.03 12.82
N ARG A 567 -18.15 -0.25 12.62
CA ARG A 567 -18.30 0.69 11.50
C ARG A 567 -17.81 2.09 11.82
N ASP A 568 -17.93 2.49 13.08
CA ASP A 568 -17.40 3.74 13.60
C ASP A 568 -16.81 3.53 14.99
N ILE A 569 -15.50 3.73 15.09
CA ILE A 569 -14.73 3.46 16.30
C ILE A 569 -15.12 4.36 17.49
N THR A 570 -15.78 5.50 17.22
CA THR A 570 -16.28 6.41 18.26
C THR A 570 -17.64 5.96 18.81
N GLY A 571 -18.32 5.03 18.14
CA GLY A 571 -19.65 4.57 18.51
C GLY A 571 -20.77 5.53 18.11
N ASP A 572 -20.55 6.40 17.11
CA ASP A 572 -21.58 7.31 16.61
C ASP A 572 -22.58 6.58 15.72
N VAL A 573 -23.66 6.09 16.35
CA VAL A 573 -24.78 5.43 15.65
C VAL A 573 -25.41 6.33 14.57
N GLY A 574 -25.41 7.65 14.76
CA GLY A 574 -25.95 8.58 13.77
C GLY A 574 -25.10 8.60 12.51
N PHE A 575 -23.78 8.66 12.69
CA PHE A 575 -22.82 8.55 11.58
C PHE A 575 -22.98 7.23 10.82
N VAL A 576 -23.07 6.09 11.54
CA VAL A 576 -23.18 4.76 10.91
C VAL A 576 -24.47 4.64 10.09
N ILE A 577 -25.61 5.06 10.63
CA ILE A 577 -26.89 4.98 9.93
C ILE A 577 -26.92 5.90 8.71
N GLU A 578 -26.46 7.15 8.83
CA GLU A 578 -26.38 8.08 7.70
C GLU A 578 -25.40 7.59 6.62
N ASN A 579 -24.30 6.93 7.01
CA ASN A 579 -23.35 6.35 6.05
C ASN A 579 -24.00 5.22 5.24
N VAL A 580 -24.65 4.25 5.90
CA VAL A 580 -25.37 3.15 5.23
C VAL A 580 -26.49 3.68 4.35
N ARG A 581 -27.25 4.66 4.84
CA ARG A 581 -28.33 5.32 4.11
C ARG A 581 -27.83 6.04 2.85
N GLY A 582 -26.79 6.84 2.96
CA GLY A 582 -26.20 7.56 1.83
C GLY A 582 -25.66 6.60 0.77
N TRP A 583 -24.91 5.57 1.20
CA TRP A 583 -24.40 4.51 0.33
C TRP A 583 -25.53 3.75 -0.39
N PHE A 584 -26.56 3.32 0.33
CA PHE A 584 -27.64 2.54 -0.27
C PHE A 584 -28.48 3.40 -1.24
N THR A 585 -28.74 4.65 -0.89
CA THR A 585 -29.44 5.61 -1.76
C THR A 585 -28.65 5.88 -3.04
N TYR A 586 -27.32 6.03 -2.94
CA TYR A 586 -26.45 6.16 -4.10
C TYR A 586 -26.59 4.97 -5.05
N LEU A 587 -26.60 3.75 -4.52
CA LEU A 587 -26.73 2.53 -5.33
C LEU A 587 -28.09 2.42 -6.01
N LEU A 588 -29.16 2.75 -5.31
CA LEU A 588 -30.50 2.76 -5.90
C LEU A 588 -30.60 3.81 -7.02
N ALA A 589 -30.06 5.02 -6.80
CA ALA A 589 -30.00 6.05 -7.84
C ALA A 589 -29.16 5.58 -9.05
N HIS A 590 -28.07 4.86 -8.80
CA HIS A 590 -27.25 4.29 -9.87
C HIS A 590 -27.99 3.21 -10.67
N TYR A 591 -28.77 2.36 -10.03
CA TYR A 591 -29.62 1.39 -10.72
C TYR A 591 -30.69 2.10 -11.57
N LYS A 592 -31.36 3.12 -11.01
CA LYS A 592 -32.35 3.93 -11.73
C LYS A 592 -31.72 4.64 -12.95
N LEU A 593 -30.48 5.14 -12.83
CA LEU A 593 -29.73 5.73 -13.94
C LEU A 593 -29.59 4.75 -15.12
N SER A 594 -29.17 3.52 -14.85
CA SER A 594 -29.00 2.49 -15.88
C SER A 594 -30.32 2.09 -16.55
N HIS A 595 -31.46 2.40 -15.93
CA HIS A 595 -32.81 2.11 -16.41
C HIS A 595 -33.60 3.37 -16.80
N ALA A 596 -32.92 4.52 -16.95
CA ALA A 596 -33.52 5.79 -17.33
C ALA A 596 -33.76 5.85 -18.86
N ILE A 597 -34.51 4.88 -19.37
CA ILE A 597 -34.93 4.80 -20.76
C ILE A 597 -36.45 4.91 -20.90
N ASP A 598 -36.91 5.44 -22.03
CA ASP A 598 -38.32 5.55 -22.39
C ASP A 598 -38.85 4.24 -23.00
N GLU A 599 -40.13 4.21 -23.39
CA GLU A 599 -40.75 3.02 -24.00
C GLU A 599 -40.12 2.60 -25.34
N LYS A 600 -39.34 3.49 -25.97
CA LYS A 600 -38.62 3.24 -27.24
C LYS A 600 -37.17 2.80 -26.99
N GLY A 601 -36.71 2.79 -25.74
CA GLY A 601 -35.33 2.50 -25.37
C GLY A 601 -34.37 3.67 -25.54
N GLU A 602 -34.86 4.89 -25.75
CA GLU A 602 -34.07 6.12 -25.76
C GLU A 602 -33.90 6.67 -24.34
N LEU A 603 -32.86 7.47 -24.09
CA LEU A 603 -32.66 8.09 -22.78
C LEU A 603 -33.83 9.01 -22.42
N ASP A 604 -34.39 8.80 -21.23
CA ASP A 604 -35.49 9.58 -20.69
C ASP A 604 -34.97 10.75 -19.87
N ALA A 605 -35.02 11.96 -20.45
CA ALA A 605 -34.50 13.17 -19.82
C ALA A 605 -35.19 13.51 -18.49
N GLU A 606 -36.48 13.18 -18.31
CA GLU A 606 -37.21 13.46 -17.06
C GLU A 606 -36.72 12.52 -15.95
N LYS A 607 -36.62 11.21 -16.25
CA LYS A 607 -36.05 10.24 -15.30
C LYS A 607 -34.60 10.55 -14.95
N LEU A 608 -33.79 10.99 -15.92
CA LEU A 608 -32.41 11.38 -15.67
C LEU A 608 -32.32 12.58 -14.71
N GLU A 609 -33.20 13.58 -14.85
CA GLU A 609 -33.20 14.72 -13.94
C GLU A 609 -33.61 14.32 -12.51
N GLU A 610 -34.63 13.47 -12.36
CA GLU A 610 -35.01 12.89 -11.06
C GLU A 610 -33.84 12.14 -10.39
N VAL A 611 -33.12 11.33 -11.17
CA VAL A 611 -31.95 10.58 -10.70
C VAL A 611 -30.78 11.51 -10.33
N ALA A 612 -30.58 12.60 -11.08
CA ALA A 612 -29.57 13.60 -10.75
C ALA A 612 -29.87 14.26 -9.39
N GLU A 613 -31.14 14.60 -9.11
CA GLU A 613 -31.55 15.12 -7.80
C GLU A 613 -31.32 14.11 -6.66
N GLU A 614 -31.53 12.81 -6.90
CA GLU A 614 -31.20 11.78 -5.92
C GLU A 614 -29.70 11.77 -5.59
N PHE A 615 -28.83 11.87 -6.60
CA PHE A 615 -27.38 11.97 -6.37
C PHE A 615 -26.97 13.25 -5.62
N GLU A 616 -27.65 14.37 -5.84
CA GLU A 616 -27.39 15.60 -5.07
C GLU A 616 -27.80 15.47 -3.61
N LYS A 617 -28.94 14.85 -3.34
CA LYS A 617 -29.37 14.54 -1.96
C LYS A 617 -28.34 13.65 -1.26
N VAL A 618 -27.80 12.65 -1.96
CA VAL A 618 -26.71 11.79 -1.47
C VAL A 618 -25.43 12.60 -1.21
N ALA A 619 -25.05 13.50 -2.12
CA ALA A 619 -23.90 14.36 -1.92
C ALA A 619 -24.06 15.19 -0.62
N GLU A 620 -25.22 15.81 -0.41
CA GLU A 620 -25.49 16.59 0.80
C GLU A 620 -25.49 15.73 2.08
N MET A 621 -25.92 14.46 2.03
CA MET A 621 -25.73 13.52 3.15
C MET A 621 -24.25 13.34 3.49
N HIS A 622 -23.41 13.04 2.49
CA HIS A 622 -21.97 12.86 2.71
C HIS A 622 -21.25 14.15 3.12
N ARG A 623 -21.72 15.31 2.66
CA ARG A 623 -21.22 16.62 3.10
C ARG A 623 -21.41 16.82 4.61
N LYS A 624 -22.59 16.47 5.14
CA LYS A 624 -22.87 16.52 6.60
C LYS A 624 -21.95 15.60 7.39
N LEU A 625 -21.63 14.43 6.84
CA LEU A 625 -20.69 13.46 7.42
C LEU A 625 -19.22 13.85 7.25
N LYS A 626 -18.91 14.99 6.60
CA LYS A 626 -17.55 15.40 6.22
C LYS A 626 -16.82 14.33 5.40
N GLY A 627 -17.57 13.45 4.72
CA GLY A 627 -17.08 12.39 3.86
C GLY A 627 -16.76 12.92 2.47
N LEU A 628 -15.64 13.64 2.34
CA LEU A 628 -15.30 14.38 1.12
C LEU A 628 -15.28 13.51 -0.14
N GLU A 629 -14.76 12.29 -0.06
CA GLU A 629 -14.68 11.38 -1.20
C GLU A 629 -16.07 10.98 -1.74
N ASN A 630 -16.92 10.44 -0.87
CA ASN A 630 -18.27 10.03 -1.25
C ASN A 630 -19.10 11.23 -1.74
N TYR A 631 -18.87 12.41 -1.15
CA TYR A 631 -19.43 13.67 -1.64
C TYR A 631 -19.00 14.00 -3.08
N LEU A 632 -17.69 13.99 -3.37
CA LEU A 632 -17.14 14.28 -4.71
C LEU A 632 -17.63 13.26 -5.76
N THR A 633 -17.75 11.99 -5.35
CA THR A 633 -18.28 10.91 -6.20
C THR A 633 -19.75 11.14 -6.53
N ALA A 634 -20.60 11.37 -5.53
CA ALA A 634 -22.02 11.61 -5.72
C ALA A 634 -22.30 12.88 -6.53
N ARG A 635 -21.62 14.00 -6.23
CA ARG A 635 -21.76 15.25 -6.98
C ARG A 635 -21.29 15.11 -8.43
N GLY A 636 -20.20 14.40 -8.67
CA GLY A 636 -19.74 14.09 -10.02
C GLY A 636 -20.72 13.21 -10.80
N ARG A 637 -21.37 12.24 -10.14
CA ARG A 637 -22.44 11.44 -10.75
C ARG A 637 -23.66 12.29 -11.10
N ALA A 638 -24.11 13.17 -10.20
CA ALA A 638 -25.20 14.10 -10.49
C ALA A 638 -24.94 14.93 -11.75
N LEU A 639 -23.73 15.52 -11.86
CA LEU A 639 -23.32 16.31 -13.02
C LEU A 639 -23.30 15.47 -14.31
N ARG A 640 -22.73 14.27 -14.28
CA ARG A 640 -22.74 13.34 -15.43
C ARG A 640 -24.16 13.00 -15.85
N THR A 641 -25.05 12.71 -14.91
CA THR A 641 -26.45 12.39 -15.20
C THR A 641 -27.17 13.57 -15.84
N ARG A 642 -26.96 14.80 -15.36
CA ARG A 642 -27.51 16.00 -16.00
C ARG A 642 -26.97 16.21 -17.40
N VAL A 643 -25.68 15.99 -17.60
CA VAL A 643 -25.04 16.06 -18.93
C VAL A 643 -25.69 15.07 -19.90
N LEU A 644 -26.05 13.86 -19.45
CA LEU A 644 -26.78 12.87 -20.27
C LEU A 644 -28.21 13.31 -20.62
N ALA A 645 -28.86 14.10 -19.77
CA ALA A 645 -30.20 14.62 -20.02
C ALA A 645 -30.24 15.83 -20.98
N ALA A 646 -29.07 16.35 -21.38
CA ALA A 646 -28.98 17.50 -22.28
C ALA A 646 -29.53 17.17 -23.68
N LYS A 647 -30.31 18.09 -24.25
CA LYS A 647 -30.94 17.91 -25.56
C LYS A 647 -30.15 18.56 -26.70
N SER A 648 -29.08 19.27 -26.37
CA SER A 648 -28.20 19.95 -27.32
C SER A 648 -26.75 20.01 -26.82
N TRP A 649 -25.81 20.28 -27.74
CA TRP A 649 -24.40 20.46 -27.39
C TRP A 649 -24.16 21.68 -26.48
N GLU A 650 -24.91 22.77 -26.68
CA GLU A 650 -24.81 23.97 -25.87
C GLU A 650 -25.26 23.70 -24.42
N GLU A 651 -26.40 23.03 -24.25
CA GLU A 651 -26.91 22.61 -22.95
C GLU A 651 -25.96 21.63 -22.26
N LEU A 652 -25.35 20.71 -23.02
CA LEU A 652 -24.35 19.77 -22.50
C LEU A 652 -23.16 20.51 -21.89
N LEU A 653 -22.63 21.51 -22.60
CA LEU A 653 -21.49 22.30 -22.11
C LEU A 653 -21.85 23.15 -20.90
N GLU A 654 -23.05 23.75 -20.89
CA GLU A 654 -23.55 24.52 -19.75
C GLU A 654 -23.61 23.64 -18.48
N ARG A 655 -24.19 22.45 -18.58
CA ARG A 655 -24.29 21.49 -17.47
C ARG A 655 -22.91 20.94 -17.07
N ALA A 656 -22.02 20.69 -18.03
CA ALA A 656 -20.68 20.16 -17.79
C ALA A 656 -19.73 21.15 -17.10
N LYS A 657 -20.03 22.46 -17.12
CA LYS A 657 -19.23 23.49 -16.43
C LYS A 657 -19.04 23.21 -14.93
N GLY A 658 -19.99 22.50 -14.31
CA GLY A 658 -19.88 22.08 -12.91
C GLY A 658 -18.65 21.20 -12.61
N PHE A 659 -18.06 20.51 -13.59
CA PHE A 659 -16.82 19.74 -13.38
C PHE A 659 -15.62 20.63 -13.02
N GLN A 660 -15.62 21.90 -13.44
CA GLN A 660 -14.58 22.86 -13.05
C GLN A 660 -14.59 23.13 -11.53
N GLU A 661 -15.76 23.37 -10.96
CA GLU A 661 -15.93 23.61 -9.52
C GLU A 661 -15.57 22.36 -8.74
N LEU A 662 -16.03 21.19 -9.21
CA LEU A 662 -15.77 19.92 -8.55
C LEU A 662 -14.27 19.56 -8.54
N TRP A 663 -13.54 19.85 -9.61
CA TRP A 663 -12.08 19.67 -9.63
C TRP A 663 -11.37 20.62 -8.65
N LYS A 664 -11.77 21.89 -8.57
CA LYS A 664 -11.17 22.84 -7.60
C LYS A 664 -11.34 22.35 -6.16
N GLU A 665 -12.54 21.88 -5.80
CA GLU A 665 -12.81 21.32 -4.47
C GLU A 665 -11.93 20.08 -4.17
N ALA A 666 -11.73 19.21 -5.16
CA ALA A 666 -10.85 18.04 -5.03
C ALA A 666 -9.36 18.43 -4.94
N GLU A 667 -8.93 19.45 -5.66
CA GLU A 667 -7.53 19.91 -5.65
C GLU A 667 -7.15 20.58 -4.32
N GLU A 668 -8.03 21.40 -3.76
CA GLU A 668 -7.81 22.12 -2.49
C GLU A 668 -7.64 21.17 -1.29
N HIS A 669 -8.23 19.98 -1.35
CA HIS A 669 -8.34 19.05 -0.22
C HIS A 669 -7.62 17.72 -0.46
N LEU A 670 -6.56 17.73 -1.28
CA LEU A 670 -5.89 16.51 -1.73
C LEU A 670 -5.39 15.65 -0.57
N LYS A 671 -5.96 14.45 -0.39
CA LYS A 671 -5.53 13.45 0.60
C LYS A 671 -4.74 12.33 -0.08
N LEU A 672 -3.64 11.91 0.55
CA LEU A 672 -2.80 10.80 0.09
C LEU A 672 -3.32 9.44 0.59
N THR A 673 -4.61 9.16 0.37
CA THR A 673 -5.20 7.83 0.56
C THR A 673 -5.52 7.23 -0.80
N ALA A 674 -5.51 5.89 -0.91
CA ALA A 674 -5.70 5.24 -2.20
C ALA A 674 -7.05 5.53 -2.85
N GLU A 675 -8.10 5.51 -2.03
CA GLU A 675 -9.48 5.82 -2.43
C GLU A 675 -9.57 7.28 -2.94
N TYR A 676 -9.10 8.24 -2.14
CA TYR A 676 -9.14 9.66 -2.50
C TYR A 676 -8.36 9.99 -3.77
N LEU A 677 -7.14 9.46 -3.93
CA LEU A 677 -6.33 9.69 -5.13
C LEU A 677 -7.03 9.15 -6.39
N ALA A 678 -7.72 8.01 -6.27
CA ALA A 678 -8.52 7.47 -7.37
C ALA A 678 -9.72 8.39 -7.70
N THR A 679 -10.42 8.88 -6.67
CA THR A 679 -11.53 9.83 -6.83
C THR A 679 -11.06 11.14 -7.48
N ALA A 680 -9.95 11.71 -7.02
CA ALA A 680 -9.36 12.92 -7.58
C ALA A 680 -8.90 12.73 -9.03
N ALA A 681 -8.32 11.57 -9.38
CA ALA A 681 -7.97 11.24 -10.76
C ALA A 681 -9.21 11.25 -11.69
N HIS A 682 -10.34 10.72 -11.23
CA HIS A 682 -11.60 10.81 -11.97
C HIS A 682 -12.09 12.25 -12.16
N LYS A 683 -12.04 13.08 -11.11
CA LYS A 683 -12.46 14.49 -11.19
C LYS A 683 -11.59 15.29 -12.17
N LEU A 684 -10.28 15.05 -12.14
CA LEU A 684 -9.33 15.64 -13.08
C LEU A 684 -9.66 15.26 -14.52
N GLY A 685 -9.91 13.97 -14.77
CA GLY A 685 -10.27 13.47 -16.10
C GLY A 685 -11.55 14.11 -16.66
N GLU A 686 -12.60 14.22 -15.83
CA GLU A 686 -13.85 14.91 -16.19
C GLU A 686 -13.61 16.37 -16.61
N TYR A 687 -12.84 17.11 -15.80
CA TYR A 687 -12.56 18.51 -16.07
C TYR A 687 -11.71 18.71 -17.34
N LEU A 688 -10.69 17.86 -17.56
CA LEU A 688 -9.89 17.89 -18.77
C LEU A 688 -10.72 17.66 -20.03
N VAL A 689 -11.66 16.70 -20.01
CA VAL A 689 -12.57 16.44 -21.12
C VAL A 689 -13.49 17.63 -21.36
N TYR A 690 -14.03 18.24 -20.30
CA TYR A 690 -14.82 19.46 -20.41
C TYR A 690 -14.04 20.62 -21.04
N LEU A 691 -12.79 20.86 -20.63
CA LEU A 691 -11.94 21.91 -21.21
C LEU A 691 -11.74 21.69 -22.72
N ALA A 692 -11.44 20.45 -23.12
CA ALA A 692 -11.27 20.12 -24.53
C ALA A 692 -12.58 20.27 -25.34
N ALA A 693 -13.72 19.87 -24.76
CA ALA A 693 -15.04 19.96 -25.40
C ALA A 693 -15.55 21.41 -25.54
N SER A 694 -15.15 22.30 -24.62
CA SER A 694 -15.46 23.74 -24.64
C SER A 694 -14.46 24.58 -25.46
N ASP A 695 -13.64 23.93 -26.29
CA ASP A 695 -12.60 24.54 -27.13
C ASP A 695 -11.46 25.25 -26.35
N ASN A 696 -11.33 24.99 -25.04
CA ASN A 696 -10.22 25.46 -24.21
C ASN A 696 -9.06 24.45 -24.18
N LYS A 697 -8.53 24.15 -25.37
CA LYS A 697 -7.54 23.07 -25.59
C LYS A 697 -6.17 23.37 -24.98
N GLU A 698 -5.75 24.64 -24.96
CA GLU A 698 -4.46 25.04 -24.41
C GLU A 698 -4.37 24.76 -22.91
N GLU A 699 -5.42 25.11 -22.16
CA GLU A 699 -5.49 24.86 -20.72
C GLU A 699 -5.55 23.35 -20.43
N ALA A 700 -6.29 22.58 -21.24
CA ALA A 700 -6.33 21.12 -21.11
C ALA A 700 -4.93 20.49 -21.27
N VAL A 701 -4.14 20.93 -22.25
CA VAL A 701 -2.75 20.44 -22.46
C VAL A 701 -1.86 20.79 -21.27
N LYS A 702 -1.96 22.02 -20.77
CA LYS A 702 -1.17 22.49 -19.64
C LYS A 702 -1.46 21.68 -18.37
N LEU A 703 -2.74 21.58 -18.00
CA LEU A 703 -3.17 20.85 -16.81
C LEU A 703 -2.82 19.35 -16.89
N LEU A 704 -2.98 18.74 -18.07
CA LEU A 704 -2.59 17.35 -18.31
C LEU A 704 -1.10 17.13 -18.05
N LYS A 705 -0.22 18.05 -18.46
CA LYS A 705 1.23 17.96 -18.20
C LYS A 705 1.55 18.07 -16.71
N GLU A 706 0.92 19.03 -16.02
CA GLU A 706 1.17 19.31 -14.60
C GLU A 706 0.68 18.20 -13.67
N ARG A 707 -0.46 17.58 -14.01
CA ARG A 707 -1.16 16.62 -13.12
C ARG A 707 -1.22 15.19 -13.68
N ARG A 708 -0.39 14.85 -14.69
CA ARG A 708 -0.38 13.51 -15.30
C ARG A 708 -0.17 12.37 -14.29
N TRP A 709 0.67 12.60 -13.30
CA TRP A 709 0.96 11.63 -12.25
C TRP A 709 -0.31 11.20 -11.50
N LEU A 710 -1.27 12.12 -11.28
CA LEU A 710 -2.52 11.82 -10.60
C LEU A 710 -3.44 10.97 -11.48
N LEU A 711 -3.53 11.26 -12.78
CA LEU A 711 -4.24 10.38 -13.70
C LEU A 711 -3.63 8.98 -13.72
N ASN A 712 -2.30 8.89 -13.77
CA ASN A 712 -1.58 7.62 -13.80
C ASN A 712 -1.71 6.80 -12.50
N TYR A 713 -2.20 7.40 -11.42
CA TYR A 713 -2.57 6.66 -10.20
C TYR A 713 -3.65 5.60 -10.49
N ARG A 714 -4.59 5.89 -11.40
CA ARG A 714 -5.58 4.95 -11.93
C ARG A 714 -5.39 4.80 -13.44
N PRO A 715 -4.63 3.78 -13.89
CA PRO A 715 -4.33 3.58 -15.32
C PRO A 715 -5.58 3.62 -16.22
N GLU A 716 -6.67 2.96 -15.82
CA GLU A 716 -7.97 2.96 -16.52
C GLU A 716 -8.50 4.38 -16.78
N VAL A 717 -8.43 5.25 -15.77
CA VAL A 717 -8.90 6.64 -15.85
C VAL A 717 -7.99 7.46 -16.75
N SER A 718 -6.67 7.27 -16.61
CA SER A 718 -5.67 7.91 -17.48
C SER A 718 -5.90 7.57 -18.95
N VAL A 719 -6.12 6.29 -19.25
CA VAL A 719 -6.36 5.79 -20.61
C VAL A 719 -7.65 6.37 -21.17
N ASN A 720 -8.77 6.23 -20.45
CA ASN A 720 -10.06 6.76 -20.89
C ASN A 720 -10.03 8.27 -21.13
N THR A 721 -9.42 9.02 -20.21
CA THR A 721 -9.27 10.48 -20.34
C THR A 721 -8.46 10.83 -21.58
N ARG A 722 -7.30 10.18 -21.79
CA ARG A 722 -6.43 10.48 -22.95
C ARG A 722 -7.09 10.11 -24.28
N LEU A 723 -7.87 9.03 -24.33
CA LEU A 723 -8.63 8.66 -25.52
C LEU A 723 -9.69 9.72 -25.86
N MET A 724 -10.44 10.19 -24.86
CA MET A 724 -11.41 11.28 -25.03
C MET A 724 -10.77 12.60 -25.45
N LEU A 725 -9.64 12.96 -24.84
CA LEU A 725 -8.87 14.15 -25.23
C LEU A 725 -8.42 14.06 -26.68
N ARG A 726 -7.89 12.90 -27.12
CA ARG A 726 -7.50 12.69 -28.52
C ARG A 726 -8.67 12.84 -29.47
N PHE A 727 -9.84 12.28 -29.11
CA PHE A 727 -11.07 12.43 -29.89
C PHE A 727 -11.46 13.91 -30.06
N LEU A 728 -11.24 14.73 -29.03
CA LEU A 728 -11.49 16.17 -29.03
C LEU A 728 -10.32 17.00 -29.61
N GLY A 729 -9.30 16.36 -30.18
CA GLY A 729 -8.15 17.01 -30.83
C GLY A 729 -7.06 17.49 -29.86
N VAL A 730 -6.94 16.88 -28.68
CA VAL A 730 -5.95 17.21 -27.63
C VAL A 730 -5.08 15.99 -27.30
N GLY A 731 -3.75 16.12 -27.48
CA GLY A 731 -2.78 15.09 -27.08
C GLY A 731 -2.72 13.84 -27.97
N GLU A 732 -1.78 12.93 -27.66
CA GLU A 732 -1.50 11.74 -28.48
C GLU A 732 -2.43 10.54 -28.20
N GLY A 733 -3.20 10.58 -27.11
CA GLY A 733 -4.05 9.49 -26.66
C GLY A 733 -3.34 8.42 -25.81
N ALA A 734 -3.85 7.18 -25.88
CA ALA A 734 -3.26 6.00 -25.25
C ALA A 734 -2.78 5.01 -26.31
N LYS A 735 -1.70 4.28 -26.02
CA LYS A 735 -1.20 3.20 -26.88
C LYS A 735 -2.03 1.93 -26.69
N LEU A 736 -2.07 1.05 -27.69
CA LEU A 736 -2.84 -0.19 -27.61
C LEU A 736 -2.40 -1.08 -26.43
N GLU A 737 -1.10 -1.11 -26.14
CA GLU A 737 -0.51 -1.83 -25.00
C GLU A 737 -0.94 -1.30 -23.63
N GLU A 738 -1.48 -0.08 -23.56
CA GLU A 738 -1.99 0.54 -22.34
C GLU A 738 -3.50 0.28 -22.15
N VAL A 739 -4.20 -0.23 -23.18
CA VAL A 739 -5.61 -0.61 -23.14
C VAL A 739 -5.68 -2.09 -22.77
N VAL A 740 -5.63 -2.40 -21.47
CA VAL A 740 -5.77 -3.77 -20.94
C VAL A 740 -6.92 -3.79 -19.94
#